data_AF-A0ABD3ND84-F1
#
_entry.id   AF-A0ABD3ND84-F1
#
_cell.length_a   1.000
_cell.length_b   1.000
_cell.length_c   1.000
_cell.angle_alpha   90.00
_cell.angle_beta   90.00
_cell.angle_gamma   90.00
#
_symmetry.space_group_name_H-M   'P 1'
#
loop_
_entity.id
_entity.type
_entity.pdbx_description
1 polymer ?
#
loop_
_entity_poly.entity_id
_entity_poly.type
_entity_poly.pdbx_seq_one_letter_code
_entity_poly.pdbx_strand_id
1 'polypeptide(L)'
;MFTHGRISHRSCGGPDLNYLYAAERDDVAVPIFRSRKTKTVKRGRKSDSRTLRGTTLYLGGEEASNGKIYCIPGHAERVLCIDTKDDDVYPIGPIFDAGNMVLGGKYKWLRGIVIGNIIYGLPCHADCVLRIDSSTDEVSVIDIPYEKYFDDKGEELEAHQERHRGWKYHGGSISPHDGCIYAIPQSAKCVLRIDPKTETCSFVGPKFEGRCKWYGGVVGKTDGAIYAIPQNAEGVLRIDASGAAVEGKGAPESRVMVTTHGKFPLGQHKWHGAAASHDGTIVSVPANADNVLCIVPAERAAFPIDDATKENMPEPELYILEGESEGDIATGRHRDDGKYKYLGAMAGTDGHVYCFPSGSERVLQVDTGKRIARSVGPNLRDEGMESMHQNKWQNGLTAHQEGCVYAIPLAGETVLRIRTGGPNGAESDDPADDVEVTTWKLPEPSKTLEKWEGGVLAKNGVMYCMPNNHKAVLQIVPACVPSRDNLAKAREELQVKHEKEREARRLKMEEEEKLKQAEKKAKRQLRKNKLQQSPNGNAQKINTKATETTKATRSTNETTEDGVQFKYTTGIATLRSSAHRVKYSLEHRGKSTNSTFLPSDLCKEDIFSYDTKAYNFHDAVVAMLRSCDSDVVGDFRKLHGETQNVSPKLDNFTIPVKSLTRKCQNGRLELAQKYLSDVVGSNSSFLSLFDSFLEEVVLPHLKKRLIDAAVASSDKPVTFYYQRPPTLRIQPGPARAIVKAHDDAEYGHQHGELNFWLPLTCRRKTGVDLWCESSSRVGDYHRVMAEFGEVASFHDYLIHQHSYISLVLIAISRFVMQTLRKCKPFASDEVRLIQGACGSPIILSSMLIRNLHDRVSLDFRVGVEGFFDHQWQMIGTTDDHTRKKVSL
;
A
#
# COMPACT_ATOMS: atom_id res chain seq x y z
N MET A 1 25.30 -4.75 -28.67
CA MET A 1 23.86 -4.76 -29.00
C MET A 1 23.26 -3.49 -28.41
N PHE A 2 22.81 -2.55 -29.24
CA PHE A 2 22.20 -1.30 -28.76
C PHE A 2 20.91 -1.62 -27.99
N THR A 3 20.89 -1.33 -26.69
CA THR A 3 19.74 -1.50 -25.81
C THR A 3 18.75 -0.34 -26.05
N HIS A 4 17.77 -0.55 -26.93
CA HIS A 4 16.78 0.45 -27.40
C HIS A 4 15.77 0.91 -26.32
N GLY A 5 16.24 1.28 -25.13
CA GLY A 5 15.38 1.72 -24.02
C GLY A 5 16.07 1.88 -22.67
N ARG A 6 17.41 1.79 -22.61
CA ARG A 6 18.20 2.05 -21.39
C ARG A 6 19.47 2.82 -21.74
N ILE A 7 19.78 3.84 -20.95
CA ILE A 7 21.04 4.59 -21.01
C ILE A 7 21.53 4.88 -19.59
N SER A 8 22.81 4.67 -19.32
CA SER A 8 23.44 5.04 -18.06
C SER A 8 24.31 6.26 -18.26
N HIS A 9 24.08 7.31 -17.48
CA HIS A 9 24.92 8.51 -17.46
C HIS A 9 25.84 8.59 -16.23
N ARG A 10 25.92 7.51 -15.44
CA ARG A 10 26.65 7.49 -14.16
C ARG A 10 28.15 7.78 -14.30
N SER A 11 28.77 7.38 -15.41
CA SER A 11 30.20 7.69 -15.66
C SER A 11 30.49 9.19 -15.70
N CYS A 12 29.48 10.00 -15.99
CA CYS A 12 29.56 11.46 -16.03
C CYS A 12 28.88 12.11 -14.82
N GLY A 13 28.53 11.34 -13.78
CA GLY A 13 27.82 11.84 -12.60
C GLY A 13 26.32 12.07 -12.80
N GLY A 14 25.72 11.52 -13.86
CA GLY A 14 24.29 11.60 -14.17
C GLY A 14 23.47 10.38 -13.72
N PRO A 15 22.13 10.41 -13.89
CA PRO A 15 21.24 9.31 -13.56
C PRO A 15 21.30 8.15 -14.57
N ASP A 16 20.75 6.98 -14.22
CA ASP A 16 20.32 6.02 -15.24
C ASP A 16 18.90 6.36 -15.70
N LEU A 17 18.65 6.23 -16.99
CA LEU A 17 17.33 6.46 -17.58
C LEU A 17 16.87 5.19 -18.30
N ASN A 18 15.68 4.71 -17.95
CA ASN A 18 15.12 3.48 -18.51
C ASN A 18 13.67 3.68 -18.96
N TYR A 19 13.28 3.00 -20.03
CA TYR A 19 11.89 2.86 -20.44
C TYR A 19 11.30 1.57 -19.92
N LEU A 20 10.20 1.68 -19.16
CA LEU A 20 9.40 0.56 -18.68
C LEU A 20 8.11 0.48 -19.50
N TYR A 21 7.87 -0.68 -20.09
CA TYR A 21 6.71 -0.93 -20.95
C TYR A 21 5.72 -1.80 -20.19
N ALA A 22 4.42 -1.55 -20.40
CA ALA A 22 3.40 -2.40 -19.82
C ALA A 22 3.45 -3.83 -20.40
N ALA A 23 3.38 -4.83 -19.54
CA ALA A 23 3.41 -6.24 -19.93
C ALA A 23 2.07 -6.70 -20.54
N GLU A 24 2.11 -7.65 -21.49
CA GLU A 24 0.89 -8.28 -22.03
C GLU A 24 0.42 -9.43 -21.11
N ARG A 25 -0.73 -9.26 -20.42
CA ARG A 25 -1.45 -10.36 -19.74
C ARG A 25 -2.54 -10.97 -20.62
N ASP A 26 -2.99 -12.19 -20.28
CA ASP A 26 -3.83 -13.09 -21.10
C ASP A 26 -5.11 -12.40 -21.58
N ASP A 27 -5.81 -13.01 -22.54
CA ASP A 27 -7.12 -12.50 -22.94
C ASP A 27 -8.05 -12.56 -21.71
N VAL A 28 -8.36 -11.39 -21.14
CA VAL A 28 -9.27 -11.26 -19.99
C VAL A 28 -10.51 -10.48 -20.42
N ALA A 29 -11.69 -10.97 -20.03
CA ALA A 29 -12.92 -10.21 -20.15
C ALA A 29 -12.92 -9.08 -19.11
N VAL A 30 -12.90 -7.83 -19.57
CA VAL A 30 -12.86 -6.65 -18.69
C VAL A 30 -14.23 -5.97 -18.66
N PRO A 31 -14.79 -5.62 -17.49
CA PRO A 31 -16.05 -4.89 -17.40
C PRO A 31 -15.90 -3.46 -17.94
N ILE A 32 -16.96 -2.96 -18.58
CA ILE A 32 -17.06 -1.56 -19.01
C ILE A 32 -17.83 -0.77 -17.93
N PHE A 33 -17.28 0.37 -17.51
CA PHE A 33 -17.90 1.23 -16.51
C PHE A 33 -19.31 1.68 -16.93
N ARG A 34 -20.26 1.68 -15.98
CA ARG A 34 -21.69 1.98 -16.19
C ARG A 34 -22.35 1.19 -17.33
N SER A 35 -21.80 0.02 -17.68
CA SER A 35 -22.36 -0.87 -18.69
C SER A 35 -22.40 -2.31 -18.16
N ARG A 36 -23.47 -3.04 -18.48
CA ARG A 36 -23.54 -4.49 -18.21
C ARG A 36 -22.68 -5.31 -19.19
N LYS A 37 -22.07 -4.65 -20.18
CA LYS A 37 -21.22 -5.29 -21.18
C LYS A 37 -19.80 -5.47 -20.64
N THR A 38 -19.17 -6.55 -21.05
CA THR A 38 -17.73 -6.78 -20.92
C THR A 38 -17.09 -6.66 -22.31
N LYS A 39 -15.83 -6.26 -22.36
CA LYS A 39 -15.03 -6.24 -23.60
C LYS A 39 -13.89 -7.23 -23.45
N THR A 40 -13.78 -8.15 -24.40
CA THR A 40 -12.59 -9.00 -24.53
C THR A 40 -11.50 -8.19 -25.20
N VAL A 41 -10.38 -8.01 -24.51
CA VAL A 41 -9.21 -7.32 -25.06
C VAL A 41 -8.24 -8.37 -25.58
N LYS A 42 -8.01 -8.39 -26.91
CA LYS A 42 -7.08 -9.33 -27.55
C LYS A 42 -5.62 -9.00 -27.19
N ARG A 43 -4.83 -10.00 -26.79
CA ARG A 43 -3.36 -9.97 -26.85
C ARG A 43 -2.88 -9.86 -28.30
N GLY A 44 -1.96 -8.93 -28.58
CA GLY A 44 -1.22 -8.93 -29.84
C GLY A 44 -0.24 -10.11 -29.89
N ARG A 45 0.13 -10.57 -31.09
CA ARG A 45 1.23 -11.55 -31.27
C ARG A 45 2.59 -10.89 -30.99
N LYS A 46 3.54 -11.68 -30.49
CA LYS A 46 4.99 -11.37 -30.43
C LYS A 46 5.47 -10.63 -31.69
N SER A 47 5.63 -9.30 -31.59
CA SER A 47 6.62 -8.47 -32.32
C SER A 47 6.42 -6.95 -32.22
N ASP A 48 5.46 -6.39 -31.47
CA ASP A 48 5.42 -4.92 -31.26
C ASP A 48 5.46 -4.55 -29.77
N SER A 49 6.52 -3.83 -29.39
CA SER A 49 6.92 -3.48 -28.03
C SER A 49 6.08 -2.38 -27.37
N ARG A 50 4.76 -2.32 -27.63
CA ARG A 50 3.88 -1.20 -27.24
C ARG A 50 2.47 -1.64 -26.87
N THR A 51 2.26 -2.00 -25.61
CA THR A 51 0.93 -2.28 -25.01
C THR A 51 0.08 -1.02 -24.82
N LEU A 52 0.71 0.12 -24.52
CA LEU A 52 0.06 1.41 -24.61
C LEU A 52 -0.13 1.76 -26.10
N ARG A 53 -1.38 1.75 -26.57
CA ARG A 53 -1.77 2.04 -27.97
C ARG A 53 -2.58 3.33 -28.04
N GLY A 54 -2.57 4.01 -29.20
CA GLY A 54 -3.29 5.28 -29.39
C GLY A 54 -2.79 6.39 -28.44
N THR A 55 -3.56 7.45 -28.22
CA THR A 55 -3.28 8.47 -27.19
C THR A 55 -3.58 7.91 -25.79
N THR A 56 -2.55 7.72 -24.97
CA THR A 56 -2.62 7.02 -23.66
C THR A 56 -2.11 7.91 -22.55
N LEU A 57 -2.94 8.89 -22.18
CA LEU A 57 -2.58 9.95 -21.23
C LEU A 57 -2.83 9.55 -19.78
N TYR A 58 -1.75 9.56 -18.98
CA TYR A 58 -1.75 9.55 -17.52
C TYR A 58 -1.07 10.83 -17.01
N LEU A 59 -1.82 11.65 -16.27
CA LEU A 59 -1.42 13.02 -15.91
C LEU A 59 -0.77 13.13 -14.52
N GLY A 60 -0.92 12.09 -13.73
CA GLY A 60 -0.37 11.95 -12.39
C GLY A 60 -0.31 10.49 -12.01
N GLY A 61 0.41 10.19 -10.94
CA GLY A 61 0.38 8.88 -10.30
C GLY A 61 0.71 9.04 -8.84
N GLU A 62 0.34 8.06 -8.04
CA GLU A 62 0.59 8.09 -6.60
C GLU A 62 1.13 6.75 -6.12
N GLU A 63 2.19 6.77 -5.30
CA GLU A 63 2.67 5.56 -4.63
C GLU A 63 1.78 5.26 -3.41
N ALA A 64 1.21 4.06 -3.37
CA ALA A 64 0.41 3.60 -2.24
C ALA A 64 1.27 2.94 -1.15
N SER A 65 0.61 2.60 -0.03
CA SER A 65 1.24 1.92 1.11
C SER A 65 1.80 0.53 0.75
N ASN A 66 1.27 -0.11 -0.29
CA ASN A 66 1.69 -1.42 -0.78
C ASN A 66 2.96 -1.42 -1.65
N GLY A 67 3.57 -0.26 -1.90
CA GLY A 67 4.78 -0.12 -2.72
C GLY A 67 4.53 -0.14 -4.23
N LYS A 68 3.27 0.00 -4.67
CA LYS A 68 2.90 0.16 -6.07
C LYS A 68 2.52 1.61 -6.36
N ILE A 69 2.76 2.05 -7.61
CA ILE A 69 2.32 3.34 -8.12
C ILE A 69 1.09 3.14 -9.00
N TYR A 70 0.07 3.99 -8.81
CA TYR A 70 -1.16 3.97 -9.59
C TYR A 70 -1.27 5.25 -10.41
N CYS A 71 -1.19 5.13 -11.74
CA CYS A 71 -1.26 6.26 -12.66
C CYS A 71 -2.72 6.60 -12.98
N ILE A 72 -3.07 7.87 -12.83
CA ILE A 72 -4.42 8.40 -12.96
C ILE A 72 -4.77 8.56 -14.45
N PRO A 73 -5.84 7.90 -14.94
CA PRO A 73 -6.17 7.86 -16.37
C PRO A 73 -6.84 9.14 -16.85
N GLY A 74 -6.07 10.03 -17.50
CA GLY A 74 -6.59 11.20 -18.19
C GLY A 74 -7.35 10.81 -19.46
N HIS A 75 -6.65 10.26 -20.45
CA HIS A 75 -7.24 9.72 -21.70
C HIS A 75 -7.30 8.20 -21.68
N ALA A 76 -6.40 7.57 -20.92
CA ALA A 76 -6.37 6.12 -20.85
C ALA A 76 -7.73 5.53 -20.45
N GLU A 77 -8.03 4.37 -21.00
CA GLU A 77 -9.27 3.64 -20.71
C GLU A 77 -9.28 3.04 -19.30
N ARG A 78 -8.11 2.85 -18.69
CA ARG A 78 -7.93 2.12 -17.43
C ARG A 78 -6.81 2.74 -16.61
N VAL A 79 -6.80 2.49 -15.31
CA VAL A 79 -5.68 2.84 -14.40
C VAL A 79 -4.45 2.00 -14.77
N LEU A 80 -3.27 2.60 -14.74
CA LEU A 80 -2.00 1.87 -14.90
C LEU A 80 -1.37 1.64 -13.52
N CYS A 81 -0.91 0.42 -13.26
CA CYS A 81 -0.19 0.07 -12.05
C CYS A 81 1.27 -0.18 -12.39
N ILE A 82 2.18 0.28 -11.53
CA ILE A 82 3.62 0.01 -11.58
C ILE A 82 4.01 -0.62 -10.25
N ASP A 83 4.50 -1.86 -10.25
CA ASP A 83 5.08 -2.48 -9.07
C ASP A 83 6.56 -2.07 -8.97
N THR A 84 6.90 -1.32 -7.92
CA THR A 84 8.26 -0.75 -7.77
C THR A 84 9.30 -1.78 -7.31
N LYS A 85 8.88 -3.00 -6.99
CA LYS A 85 9.76 -4.08 -6.55
C LYS A 85 10.52 -4.71 -7.72
N ASP A 86 9.83 -4.93 -8.83
CA ASP A 86 10.32 -5.59 -10.05
C ASP A 86 10.27 -4.70 -11.30
N ASP A 87 9.66 -3.52 -11.18
CA ASP A 87 9.39 -2.57 -12.27
C ASP A 87 8.33 -3.08 -13.26
N ASP A 88 7.44 -3.98 -12.84
CA ASP A 88 6.34 -4.47 -13.66
C ASP A 88 5.27 -3.39 -13.86
N VAL A 89 4.85 -3.18 -15.10
CA VAL A 89 3.83 -2.19 -15.47
C VAL A 89 2.63 -2.91 -16.08
N TYR A 90 1.41 -2.66 -15.59
CA TYR A 90 0.20 -3.34 -16.10
C TYR A 90 -1.11 -2.57 -15.79
N PRO A 91 -2.13 -2.63 -16.66
CA PRO A 91 -3.41 -1.94 -16.42
C PRO A 91 -4.33 -2.70 -15.46
N ILE A 92 -5.08 -1.97 -14.62
CA ILE A 92 -6.03 -2.51 -13.65
C ILE A 92 -7.43 -1.85 -13.76
N GLY A 93 -8.44 -2.44 -13.11
CA GLY A 93 -9.79 -1.87 -13.04
C GLY A 93 -10.64 -2.04 -14.32
N PRO A 94 -11.86 -1.48 -14.35
CA PRO A 94 -12.76 -1.52 -15.50
C PRO A 94 -12.26 -0.61 -16.64
N ILE A 95 -12.78 -0.84 -17.84
CA ILE A 95 -12.66 0.09 -18.97
C ILE A 95 -13.63 1.24 -18.78
N PHE A 96 -13.11 2.46 -18.66
CA PHE A 96 -13.90 3.68 -18.67
C PHE A 96 -14.21 4.09 -20.11
N ASP A 97 -15.25 3.49 -20.70
CA ASP A 97 -15.79 3.91 -21.99
C ASP A 97 -16.51 5.25 -21.81
N ALA A 98 -15.79 6.31 -22.15
CA ALA A 98 -16.18 7.68 -21.91
C ALA A 98 -16.63 8.37 -23.20
N GLY A 99 -17.07 7.61 -24.21
CA GLY A 99 -17.62 8.17 -25.46
C GLY A 99 -18.77 9.17 -25.26
N ASN A 100 -19.51 9.04 -24.15
CA ASN A 100 -20.59 9.96 -23.75
C ASN A 100 -20.15 11.06 -22.77
N MET A 101 -18.88 11.12 -22.37
CA MET A 101 -18.34 12.17 -21.52
C MET A 101 -17.86 13.38 -22.34
N VAL A 102 -17.63 14.50 -21.67
CA VAL A 102 -17.06 15.73 -22.26
C VAL A 102 -15.78 15.39 -23.06
N LEU A 103 -15.73 15.90 -24.30
CA LEU A 103 -14.64 15.64 -25.26
C LEU A 103 -14.39 14.14 -25.56
N GLY A 104 -15.42 13.29 -25.47
CA GLY A 104 -15.30 11.86 -25.74
C GLY A 104 -14.38 11.12 -24.75
N GLY A 105 -14.32 11.61 -23.50
CA GLY A 105 -13.54 10.95 -22.45
C GLY A 105 -12.09 11.37 -22.34
N LYS A 106 -11.75 12.55 -22.90
CA LYS A 106 -10.45 13.19 -22.72
C LYS A 106 -10.38 13.93 -21.38
N TYR A 107 -9.19 14.04 -20.82
CA TYR A 107 -8.86 14.65 -19.52
C TYR A 107 -9.84 14.31 -18.36
N LYS A 108 -10.20 13.02 -18.19
CA LYS A 108 -11.16 12.59 -17.16
C LYS A 108 -10.74 13.02 -15.76
N TRP A 109 -9.57 12.56 -15.34
CA TRP A 109 -8.94 12.86 -14.04
C TRP A 109 -7.49 13.27 -14.26
N LEU A 110 -6.98 14.23 -13.48
CA LEU A 110 -5.61 14.77 -13.67
C LEU A 110 -4.61 14.29 -12.61
N ARG A 111 -5.01 14.25 -11.34
CA ARG A 111 -4.13 14.04 -10.18
C ARG A 111 -4.79 13.10 -9.19
N GLY A 112 -3.97 12.38 -8.44
CA GLY A 112 -4.42 11.51 -7.34
C GLY A 112 -4.15 12.18 -6.00
N ILE A 113 -4.88 11.77 -4.98
CA ILE A 113 -4.59 12.10 -3.58
C ILE A 113 -4.72 10.81 -2.78
N VAL A 114 -3.66 10.43 -2.08
CA VAL A 114 -3.61 9.22 -1.25
C VAL A 114 -4.11 9.53 0.16
N ILE A 115 -5.13 8.80 0.62
CA ILE A 115 -5.60 8.82 2.01
C ILE A 115 -5.75 7.39 2.49
N GLY A 116 -4.86 6.96 3.39
CA GLY A 116 -4.79 5.57 3.83
C GLY A 116 -4.43 4.64 2.67
N ASN A 117 -5.33 3.70 2.35
CA ASN A 117 -5.17 2.78 1.21
C ASN A 117 -5.94 3.23 -0.04
N ILE A 118 -6.65 4.36 0.01
CA ILE A 118 -7.46 4.84 -1.10
C ILE A 118 -6.75 5.97 -1.83
N ILE A 119 -6.79 5.94 -3.15
CA ILE A 119 -6.34 7.03 -4.03
C ILE A 119 -7.58 7.63 -4.67
N TYR A 120 -7.76 8.93 -4.47
CA TYR A 120 -8.84 9.72 -5.04
C TYR A 120 -8.34 10.50 -6.26
N GLY A 121 -8.79 10.14 -7.46
CA GLY A 121 -8.48 10.88 -8.67
C GLY A 121 -9.42 12.07 -8.87
N LEU A 122 -8.86 13.27 -8.95
CA LEU A 122 -9.62 14.51 -9.00
C LEU A 122 -10.28 14.72 -10.38
N PRO A 123 -11.59 15.02 -10.44
CA PRO A 123 -12.34 15.13 -11.68
C PRO A 123 -11.96 16.39 -12.47
N CYS A 124 -11.43 16.27 -13.68
CA CYS A 124 -11.26 17.43 -14.56
C CYS A 124 -12.39 17.56 -15.57
N HIS A 125 -12.60 16.53 -16.39
CA HIS A 125 -13.77 16.43 -17.26
C HIS A 125 -14.78 15.41 -16.75
N ALA A 126 -14.34 14.44 -15.93
CA ALA A 126 -15.22 13.44 -15.35
C ALA A 126 -16.35 14.07 -14.52
N ASP A 127 -17.49 13.40 -14.50
CA ASP A 127 -18.66 13.75 -13.67
C ASP A 127 -18.63 13.07 -12.29
N CYS A 128 -17.55 12.36 -11.98
CA CYS A 128 -17.36 11.56 -10.78
C CYS A 128 -15.89 11.60 -10.33
N VAL A 129 -15.63 11.32 -9.06
CA VAL A 129 -14.28 11.18 -8.50
C VAL A 129 -13.81 9.75 -8.71
N LEU A 130 -12.58 9.54 -9.19
CA LEU A 130 -12.00 8.20 -9.32
C LEU A 130 -11.60 7.69 -7.93
N ARG A 131 -11.88 6.41 -7.64
CA ARG A 131 -11.53 5.76 -6.37
C ARG A 131 -10.73 4.49 -6.65
N ILE A 132 -9.52 4.39 -6.12
CA ILE A 132 -8.66 3.21 -6.25
C ILE A 132 -8.32 2.70 -4.85
N ASP A 133 -8.70 1.46 -4.53
CA ASP A 133 -8.31 0.79 -3.28
C ASP A 133 -7.03 -0.02 -3.52
N SER A 134 -5.91 0.50 -3.04
CA SER A 134 -4.59 -0.13 -3.17
C SER A 134 -4.42 -1.41 -2.34
N SER A 135 -5.34 -1.70 -1.41
CA SER A 135 -5.29 -2.96 -0.66
C SER A 135 -5.79 -4.14 -1.48
N THR A 136 -6.70 -3.90 -2.43
CA THR A 136 -7.36 -4.92 -3.28
C THR A 136 -7.14 -4.71 -4.78
N ASP A 137 -6.49 -3.63 -5.20
CA ASP A 137 -6.41 -3.17 -6.59
C ASP A 137 -7.80 -2.87 -7.22
N GLU A 138 -8.82 -2.67 -6.39
CA GLU A 138 -10.18 -2.33 -6.84
C GLU A 138 -10.25 -0.90 -7.36
N VAL A 139 -10.85 -0.71 -8.53
CA VAL A 139 -11.07 0.61 -9.12
C VAL A 139 -12.57 0.85 -9.28
N SER A 140 -13.04 1.95 -8.71
CA SER A 140 -14.44 2.37 -8.62
C SER A 140 -14.53 3.90 -8.76
N VAL A 141 -15.71 4.48 -8.56
CA VAL A 141 -15.90 5.95 -8.56
C VAL A 141 -16.82 6.38 -7.42
N ILE A 142 -16.78 7.66 -7.09
CA ILE A 142 -17.70 8.34 -6.19
C ILE A 142 -18.49 9.37 -7.00
N ASP A 143 -19.82 9.32 -6.90
CA ASP A 143 -20.69 10.24 -7.62
C ASP A 143 -20.68 11.64 -6.99
N ILE A 144 -20.78 12.65 -7.86
CA ILE A 144 -20.87 14.05 -7.47
C ILE A 144 -22.34 14.49 -7.58
N PRO A 145 -22.97 14.99 -6.51
CA PRO A 145 -24.41 15.24 -6.47
C PRO A 145 -24.77 16.60 -7.10
N TYR A 146 -24.56 16.80 -8.41
CA TYR A 146 -24.80 18.09 -9.07
C TYR A 146 -26.24 18.59 -8.89
N GLU A 147 -27.24 17.73 -9.05
CA GLU A 147 -28.66 18.08 -9.01
C GLU A 147 -29.04 18.70 -7.65
N LYS A 148 -28.47 18.17 -6.55
CA LYS A 148 -28.73 18.66 -5.19
C LYS A 148 -28.29 20.12 -4.97
N TYR A 149 -27.33 20.63 -5.76
CA TYR A 149 -26.71 21.94 -5.52
C TYR A 149 -26.95 22.96 -6.63
N PHE A 150 -27.38 22.54 -7.82
CA PHE A 150 -27.57 23.43 -8.96
C PHE A 150 -29.01 23.50 -9.46
N ASP A 151 -29.90 22.58 -9.09
CA ASP A 151 -31.29 22.52 -9.61
C ASP A 151 -32.34 22.96 -8.58
N ASP A 152 -32.02 23.91 -7.70
CA ASP A 152 -32.94 24.45 -6.67
C ASP A 152 -34.25 25.06 -7.23
N LYS A 153 -34.36 25.23 -8.56
CA LYS A 153 -35.52 25.80 -9.26
C LYS A 153 -36.23 24.85 -10.23
N GLY A 154 -35.84 23.57 -10.29
CA GLY A 154 -36.48 22.59 -11.17
C GLY A 154 -36.20 22.76 -12.67
N GLU A 155 -35.26 23.63 -13.03
CA GLU A 155 -34.71 23.74 -14.37
C GLU A 155 -33.42 22.89 -14.41
N GLU A 156 -33.50 21.63 -14.86
CA GLU A 156 -32.38 20.64 -14.95
C GLU A 156 -31.16 21.09 -15.80
N LEU A 157 -31.12 22.36 -16.21
CA LEU A 157 -30.15 22.92 -17.12
C LEU A 157 -28.82 23.27 -16.42
N GLU A 158 -28.82 23.82 -15.20
CA GLU A 158 -27.58 24.26 -14.55
C GLU A 158 -26.75 23.07 -14.05
N ALA A 159 -27.35 22.07 -13.40
CA ALA A 159 -26.64 20.84 -13.02
C ALA A 159 -26.08 20.12 -14.24
N HIS A 160 -26.84 20.02 -15.33
CA HIS A 160 -26.38 19.42 -16.58
C HIS A 160 -25.16 20.17 -17.15
N GLN A 161 -25.22 21.50 -17.21
CA GLN A 161 -24.11 22.33 -17.69
C GLN A 161 -22.87 22.18 -16.83
N GLU A 162 -23.01 22.17 -15.50
CA GLU A 162 -21.88 22.05 -14.59
C GLU A 162 -21.27 20.65 -14.65
N ARG A 163 -22.09 19.60 -14.68
CA ARG A 163 -21.67 18.21 -14.86
C ARG A 163 -20.84 18.02 -16.13
N HIS A 164 -21.24 18.66 -17.23
CA HIS A 164 -20.61 18.54 -18.55
C HIS A 164 -19.66 19.71 -18.89
N ARG A 165 -19.27 20.50 -17.90
CA ARG A 165 -18.26 21.54 -18.09
C ARG A 165 -16.90 20.88 -18.33
N GLY A 166 -16.14 21.42 -19.28
CA GLY A 166 -14.73 21.07 -19.49
C GLY A 166 -13.81 21.83 -18.54
N TRP A 167 -12.71 21.21 -18.15
CA TRP A 167 -11.67 21.74 -17.26
C TRP A 167 -12.23 22.23 -15.92
N LYS A 168 -13.09 21.44 -15.29
CA LYS A 168 -13.76 21.81 -14.04
C LYS A 168 -12.76 22.07 -12.93
N TYR A 169 -11.92 21.08 -12.65
CA TYR A 169 -10.92 21.14 -11.59
C TYR A 169 -9.56 20.75 -12.13
N HIS A 170 -8.52 21.51 -11.75
CA HIS A 170 -7.15 21.29 -12.22
C HIS A 170 -6.22 20.66 -11.16
N GLY A 171 -6.65 20.63 -9.91
CA GLY A 171 -5.87 20.12 -8.80
C GLY A 171 -6.68 20.23 -7.52
N GLY A 172 -6.04 19.93 -6.39
CA GLY A 172 -6.67 19.97 -5.09
C GLY A 172 -5.69 19.54 -4.02
N SER A 173 -6.06 19.77 -2.78
CA SER A 173 -5.26 19.41 -1.61
C SER A 173 -6.14 18.88 -0.50
N ILE A 174 -5.55 18.12 0.41
CA ILE A 174 -6.19 17.72 1.66
C ILE A 174 -6.12 18.90 2.62
N SER A 175 -7.24 19.25 3.23
CA SER A 175 -7.27 20.16 4.36
C SER A 175 -6.77 19.44 5.62
N PRO A 176 -5.76 19.97 6.32
CA PRO A 176 -5.33 19.41 7.60
C PRO A 176 -6.38 19.56 8.71
N HIS A 177 -7.37 20.45 8.53
CA HIS A 177 -8.39 20.75 9.54
C HIS A 177 -9.46 19.66 9.64
N ASP A 178 -10.04 19.23 8.52
CA ASP A 178 -11.14 18.27 8.50
C ASP A 178 -10.77 16.95 7.79
N GLY A 179 -9.58 16.86 7.20
CA GLY A 179 -9.09 15.69 6.47
C GLY A 179 -9.78 15.47 5.13
N CYS A 180 -10.54 16.45 4.64
CA CYS A 180 -11.25 16.35 3.36
C CYS A 180 -10.42 16.93 2.22
N ILE A 181 -10.74 16.50 1.01
CA ILE A 181 -10.09 16.95 -0.22
C ILE A 181 -10.89 18.13 -0.79
N TYR A 182 -10.20 19.19 -1.19
CA TYR A 182 -10.80 20.33 -1.87
C TYR A 182 -10.21 20.49 -3.27
N ALA A 183 -11.03 20.23 -4.28
CA ALA A 183 -10.64 20.41 -5.68
C ALA A 183 -10.86 21.86 -6.14
N ILE A 184 -9.83 22.41 -6.77
CA ILE A 184 -9.73 23.82 -7.14
C ILE A 184 -10.54 24.11 -8.41
N PRO A 185 -11.49 25.06 -8.37
CA PRO A 185 -12.39 25.35 -9.49
C PRO A 185 -11.67 26.12 -10.60
N GLN A 186 -11.16 25.41 -11.60
CA GLN A 186 -10.50 26.04 -12.75
C GLN A 186 -11.55 26.69 -13.67
N SER A 187 -12.54 25.92 -14.13
CA SER A 187 -13.71 26.44 -14.83
C SER A 187 -15.01 26.15 -14.07
N ALA A 188 -14.99 25.24 -13.10
CA ALA A 188 -16.15 24.97 -12.25
C ALA A 188 -16.64 26.22 -11.53
N LYS A 189 -17.94 26.28 -11.20
CA LYS A 189 -18.53 27.42 -10.48
C LYS A 189 -18.15 27.43 -9.01
N CYS A 190 -18.03 26.27 -8.37
CA CYS A 190 -17.76 26.17 -6.93
C CYS A 190 -16.58 25.25 -6.65
N VAL A 191 -15.98 25.38 -5.47
CA VAL A 191 -14.99 24.42 -4.97
C VAL A 191 -15.70 23.10 -4.65
N LEU A 192 -15.12 21.98 -5.05
CA LEU A 192 -15.62 20.64 -4.72
C LEU A 192 -14.92 20.11 -3.48
N ARG A 193 -15.70 19.80 -2.44
CA ARG A 193 -15.25 19.11 -1.22
C ARG A 193 -15.58 17.62 -1.34
N ILE A 194 -14.60 16.76 -1.11
CA ILE A 194 -14.72 15.30 -1.12
C ILE A 194 -14.35 14.81 0.28
N ASP A 195 -15.29 14.15 0.96
CA ASP A 195 -15.09 13.59 2.29
C ASP A 195 -14.65 12.12 2.16
N PRO A 196 -13.40 11.77 2.48
CA PRO A 196 -12.91 10.41 2.35
C PRO A 196 -13.45 9.46 3.42
N LYS A 197 -14.00 9.98 4.55
CA LYS A 197 -14.56 9.14 5.62
C LYS A 197 -15.94 8.63 5.24
N THR A 198 -16.76 9.48 4.64
CA THR A 198 -18.13 9.14 4.21
C THR A 198 -18.22 8.79 2.73
N GLU A 199 -17.16 9.02 1.95
CA GLU A 199 -17.12 8.88 0.49
C GLU A 199 -18.22 9.69 -0.21
N THR A 200 -18.44 10.92 0.27
CA THR A 200 -19.45 11.84 -0.29
C THR A 200 -18.83 13.13 -0.80
N CYS A 201 -19.48 13.75 -1.79
CA CYS A 201 -19.09 15.03 -2.36
C CYS A 201 -20.08 16.14 -2.00
N SER A 202 -19.57 17.37 -1.86
CA SER A 202 -20.35 18.60 -1.59
C SER A 202 -19.68 19.80 -2.26
N PHE A 203 -20.41 20.89 -2.46
CA PHE A 203 -19.85 22.14 -3.00
C PHE A 203 -19.76 23.21 -1.90
N VAL A 204 -18.69 24.01 -1.92
CA VAL A 204 -18.44 25.05 -0.91
C VAL A 204 -18.11 26.40 -1.55
N GLY A 205 -18.39 27.47 -0.82
CA GLY A 205 -18.10 28.84 -1.24
C GLY A 205 -19.11 29.43 -2.24
N PRO A 206 -18.86 30.66 -2.70
CA PRO A 206 -19.72 31.31 -3.69
C PRO A 206 -19.50 30.74 -5.10
N LYS A 207 -20.42 31.08 -6.03
CA LYS A 207 -20.28 30.76 -7.45
C LYS A 207 -19.31 31.74 -8.12
N PHE A 208 -18.33 31.20 -8.84
CA PHE A 208 -17.32 31.96 -9.59
C PHE A 208 -17.47 31.72 -11.10
N GLU A 209 -17.83 32.77 -11.84
CA GLU A 209 -18.00 32.71 -13.29
C GLU A 209 -16.66 32.79 -14.05
N GLY A 210 -16.66 32.33 -15.30
CA GLY A 210 -15.47 32.35 -16.17
C GLY A 210 -14.66 31.05 -16.18
N ARG A 211 -13.64 31.02 -17.05
CA ARG A 211 -12.81 29.84 -17.36
C ARG A 211 -11.34 30.09 -17.00
N CYS A 212 -10.62 29.02 -16.70
CA CYS A 212 -9.19 29.08 -16.38
C CYS A 212 -8.86 30.03 -15.22
N LYS A 213 -9.72 30.06 -14.18
CA LYS A 213 -9.64 30.99 -13.06
C LYS A 213 -8.39 30.75 -12.22
N TRP A 214 -8.29 29.57 -11.60
CA TRP A 214 -7.17 29.18 -10.75
C TRP A 214 -6.53 27.87 -11.21
N TYR A 215 -5.24 27.73 -10.91
CA TYR A 215 -4.43 26.58 -11.31
C TYR A 215 -3.68 25.99 -10.10
N GLY A 216 -3.99 24.74 -9.76
CA GLY A 216 -3.43 24.07 -8.59
C GLY A 216 -3.88 24.66 -7.25
N GLY A 217 -3.58 23.98 -6.15
CA GLY A 217 -3.91 24.41 -4.79
C GLY A 217 -2.87 23.91 -3.79
N VAL A 218 -2.24 24.81 -3.06
CA VAL A 218 -1.16 24.52 -2.11
C VAL A 218 -1.64 24.82 -0.69
N VAL A 219 -1.38 23.91 0.25
CA VAL A 219 -1.74 24.09 1.66
C VAL A 219 -0.77 25.09 2.30
N GLY A 220 -1.31 26.13 2.94
CA GLY A 220 -0.58 27.09 3.74
C GLY A 220 -0.02 26.46 5.00
N LYS A 221 1.27 26.68 5.27
CA LYS A 221 1.99 26.05 6.39
C LYS A 221 1.53 26.55 7.77
N THR A 222 1.09 27.81 7.87
CA THR A 222 0.75 28.48 9.14
C THR A 222 -0.73 28.40 9.47
N ASP A 223 -1.63 28.61 8.50
CA ASP A 223 -3.08 28.58 8.73
C ASP A 223 -3.76 27.28 8.28
N GLY A 224 -3.07 26.41 7.54
CA GLY A 224 -3.63 25.18 7.00
C GLY A 224 -4.71 25.38 5.92
N ALA A 225 -4.91 26.61 5.42
CA ALA A 225 -5.85 26.88 4.34
C ALA A 225 -5.26 26.47 2.99
N ILE A 226 -6.10 26.26 1.97
CA ILE A 226 -5.63 25.93 0.62
C ILE A 226 -5.65 27.19 -0.24
N TYR A 227 -4.52 27.51 -0.86
CA TYR A 227 -4.31 28.68 -1.71
C TYR A 227 -4.21 28.27 -3.19
N ALA A 228 -5.10 28.81 -4.01
CA ALA A 228 -5.13 28.55 -5.46
C ALA A 228 -4.60 29.73 -6.26
N ILE A 229 -3.74 29.43 -7.24
CA ILE A 229 -2.96 30.43 -7.96
C ILE A 229 -3.80 31.05 -9.09
N PRO A 230 -3.93 32.39 -9.17
CA PRO A 230 -4.77 33.05 -10.16
C PRO A 230 -4.17 32.98 -11.57
N GLN A 231 -4.73 32.15 -12.43
CA GLN A 231 -4.34 32.08 -13.84
C GLN A 231 -5.03 33.21 -14.61
N ASN A 232 -6.36 33.19 -14.69
CA ASN A 232 -7.19 34.28 -15.24
C ASN A 232 -8.01 35.02 -14.19
N ALA A 233 -8.09 34.53 -12.96
CA ALA A 233 -8.76 35.24 -11.87
C ALA A 233 -8.02 36.52 -11.47
N GLU A 234 -8.75 37.42 -10.79
CA GLU A 234 -8.25 38.71 -10.29
C GLU A 234 -7.60 38.61 -8.89
N GLY A 235 -7.64 37.45 -8.25
CA GLY A 235 -7.10 37.26 -6.90
C GLY A 235 -6.81 35.80 -6.59
N VAL A 236 -5.97 35.57 -5.59
CA VAL A 236 -5.68 34.24 -5.02
C VAL A 236 -6.92 33.71 -4.32
N LEU A 237 -7.34 32.48 -4.60
CA LEU A 237 -8.42 31.83 -3.86
C LEU A 237 -7.87 31.24 -2.57
N ARG A 238 -8.45 31.58 -1.42
CA ARG A 238 -8.14 30.96 -0.12
C ARG A 238 -9.35 30.16 0.34
N ILE A 239 -9.14 28.87 0.60
CA ILE A 239 -10.13 27.92 1.10
C ILE A 239 -9.74 27.53 2.51
N ASP A 240 -10.44 28.07 3.50
CA ASP A 240 -10.23 27.79 4.92
C ASP A 240 -11.33 26.86 5.43
N ALA A 241 -10.94 25.64 5.77
CA ALA A 241 -11.83 24.57 6.23
C ALA A 241 -11.79 24.36 7.75
N SER A 242 -11.13 25.24 8.52
CA SER A 242 -11.06 25.17 9.99
C SER A 242 -12.44 25.12 10.64
N GLY A 243 -13.42 25.86 10.09
CA GLY A 243 -14.80 25.85 10.56
C GLY A 243 -15.55 24.53 10.35
N ALA A 244 -15.16 23.73 9.35
CA ALA A 244 -15.78 22.42 9.08
C ALA A 244 -15.43 21.36 10.14
N ALA A 245 -14.29 21.52 10.81
CA ALA A 245 -13.78 20.59 11.81
C ALA A 245 -14.47 20.71 13.19
N VAL A 246 -15.08 21.86 13.48
CA VAL A 246 -15.71 22.13 14.78
C VAL A 246 -17.07 21.43 14.85
N GLU A 247 -17.53 20.98 16.02
CA GLU A 247 -18.91 20.50 16.18
C GLU A 247 -19.89 21.68 16.28
N GLY A 248 -21.00 21.66 15.54
CA GLY A 248 -21.93 22.79 15.53
C GLY A 248 -23.22 22.53 14.75
N LYS A 249 -24.13 23.51 14.78
CA LYS A 249 -25.37 23.47 13.98
C LYS A 249 -25.07 23.75 12.51
N GLY A 250 -25.65 22.95 11.61
CA GLY A 250 -25.45 23.07 10.16
C GLY A 250 -24.48 22.03 9.60
N ALA A 251 -24.45 21.90 8.27
CA ALA A 251 -23.59 20.94 7.60
C ALA A 251 -22.12 21.43 7.58
N PRO A 252 -21.10 20.56 7.71
CA PRO A 252 -19.70 20.98 7.71
C PRO A 252 -19.31 21.85 6.50
N GLU A 253 -19.85 21.55 5.32
CA GLU A 253 -19.59 22.29 4.09
C GLU A 253 -20.02 23.78 4.15
N SER A 254 -21.03 24.12 4.95
CA SER A 254 -21.51 25.50 5.08
C SER A 254 -20.60 26.37 5.95
N ARG A 255 -19.61 25.78 6.61
CA ARG A 255 -18.63 26.46 7.49
C ARG A 255 -17.23 26.51 6.88
N VAL A 256 -17.10 26.11 5.62
CA VAL A 256 -15.88 26.33 4.84
C VAL A 256 -15.91 27.74 4.27
N MET A 257 -14.89 28.53 4.59
CA MET A 257 -14.75 29.88 4.09
C MET A 257 -13.94 29.89 2.81
N VAL A 258 -14.53 30.45 1.74
CA VAL A 258 -13.87 30.59 0.44
C VAL A 258 -13.81 32.08 0.10
N THR A 259 -12.60 32.62 0.04
CA THR A 259 -12.33 34.06 -0.12
C THR A 259 -11.31 34.32 -1.23
N THR A 260 -11.29 35.53 -1.77
CA THR A 260 -10.35 35.95 -2.83
C THR A 260 -9.48 37.11 -2.36
N HIS A 261 -8.18 37.02 -2.59
CA HIS A 261 -7.16 37.92 -2.03
C HIS A 261 -6.30 38.56 -3.13
N GLY A 262 -5.97 39.85 -2.95
CA GLY A 262 -5.21 40.63 -3.94
C GLY A 262 -6.07 41.25 -5.04
N LYS A 263 -5.41 41.95 -5.98
CA LYS A 263 -6.02 42.64 -7.13
C LYS A 263 -5.08 42.55 -8.33
N PHE A 264 -5.33 41.61 -9.21
CA PHE A 264 -4.54 41.34 -10.41
C PHE A 264 -5.40 41.50 -11.67
N PRO A 265 -4.79 41.80 -12.83
CA PRO A 265 -5.55 41.91 -14.08
C PRO A 265 -6.30 40.62 -14.42
N LEU A 266 -7.55 40.74 -14.85
CA LEU A 266 -8.34 39.62 -15.36
C LEU A 266 -7.70 39.02 -16.62
N GLY A 267 -7.65 37.69 -16.72
CA GLY A 267 -7.10 36.98 -17.88
C GLY A 267 -5.58 36.81 -17.86
N GLN A 268 -4.99 36.80 -19.06
CA GLN A 268 -3.55 36.74 -19.37
C GLN A 268 -2.81 35.41 -19.12
N HIS A 269 -3.44 34.41 -18.51
CA HIS A 269 -2.79 33.15 -18.13
C HIS A 269 -1.49 33.38 -17.32
N LYS A 270 -1.57 34.26 -16.31
CA LYS A 270 -0.43 34.87 -15.62
C LYS A 270 0.56 33.83 -15.07
N TRP A 271 0.10 33.00 -14.14
CA TRP A 271 0.90 32.00 -13.45
C TRP A 271 0.34 30.59 -13.61
N HIS A 272 1.22 29.58 -13.55
CA HIS A 272 0.92 28.17 -13.84
C HIS A 272 1.26 27.26 -12.66
N GLY A 273 0.41 27.29 -11.64
CA GLY A 273 0.62 26.55 -10.39
C GLY A 273 1.67 27.20 -9.49
N ALA A 274 2.11 26.46 -8.48
CA ALA A 274 3.08 26.92 -7.48
C ALA A 274 3.81 25.76 -6.80
N ALA A 275 4.91 26.09 -6.13
CA ALA A 275 5.57 25.27 -5.14
C ALA A 275 5.74 26.06 -3.83
N ALA A 276 5.71 25.39 -2.69
CA ALA A 276 6.00 26.04 -1.40
C ALA A 276 7.51 25.98 -1.12
N SER A 277 8.11 27.09 -0.73
CA SER A 277 9.49 27.16 -0.22
C SER A 277 9.57 26.55 1.18
N HIS A 278 10.80 26.44 1.73
CA HIS A 278 11.01 25.85 3.06
C HIS A 278 10.34 26.66 4.19
N ASP A 279 10.34 28.00 4.09
CA ASP A 279 9.68 28.87 5.06
C ASP A 279 8.14 28.76 5.02
N GLY A 280 7.57 28.19 3.95
CA GLY A 280 6.14 28.01 3.76
C GLY A 280 5.50 29.01 2.79
N THR A 281 6.27 29.97 2.27
CA THR A 281 5.83 30.89 1.23
C THR A 281 5.53 30.12 -0.05
N ILE A 282 4.36 30.36 -0.63
CA ILE A 282 3.92 29.71 -1.86
C ILE A 282 4.37 30.58 -3.03
N VAL A 283 5.23 30.02 -3.86
CA VAL A 283 5.85 30.68 -5.02
C VAL A 283 5.17 30.21 -6.30
N SER A 284 4.51 31.13 -6.99
CA SER A 284 3.85 30.86 -8.26
C SER A 284 4.82 30.71 -9.42
N VAL A 285 4.42 29.99 -10.47
CA VAL A 285 5.24 29.78 -11.66
C VAL A 285 4.89 30.81 -12.74
N PRO A 286 5.79 31.73 -13.14
CA PRO A 286 5.50 32.74 -14.15
C PRO A 286 5.38 32.12 -15.55
N ALA A 287 4.16 32.01 -16.06
CA ALA A 287 3.91 31.48 -17.39
C ALA A 287 3.91 32.61 -18.43
N ASN A 288 2.95 33.51 -18.33
CA ASN A 288 2.86 34.70 -19.18
C ASN A 288 3.17 35.98 -18.42
N ALA A 289 3.11 35.97 -17.09
CA ALA A 289 3.55 37.08 -16.27
C ALA A 289 5.07 37.28 -16.37
N ASP A 290 5.52 38.52 -16.28
CA ASP A 290 6.95 38.91 -16.21
C ASP A 290 7.45 38.99 -14.76
N ASN A 291 6.66 38.47 -13.82
CA ASN A 291 6.93 38.54 -12.39
C ASN A 291 6.42 37.28 -11.68
N VAL A 292 6.96 37.04 -10.48
CA VAL A 292 6.56 35.92 -9.62
C VAL A 292 5.65 36.45 -8.53
N LEU A 293 4.43 35.89 -8.42
CA LEU A 293 3.58 36.09 -7.25
C LEU A 293 4.02 35.16 -6.11
N CYS A 294 4.32 35.74 -4.95
CA CYS A 294 4.59 35.03 -3.70
C CYS A 294 3.45 35.27 -2.70
N ILE A 295 3.05 34.21 -2.02
CA ILE A 295 1.94 34.20 -1.06
C ILE A 295 2.48 33.67 0.26
N VAL A 296 2.60 34.55 1.26
CA VAL A 296 2.83 34.11 2.64
C VAL A 296 1.46 33.75 3.21
N PRO A 297 1.24 32.48 3.61
CA PRO A 297 -0.04 32.09 4.20
C PRO A 297 -0.35 32.91 5.45
N ALA A 298 -1.63 33.05 5.77
CA ALA A 298 -2.05 33.87 6.89
C ALA A 298 -1.48 33.33 8.22
N GLU A 299 -1.32 34.19 9.22
CA GLU A 299 -0.72 33.80 10.51
C GLU A 299 -1.48 32.67 11.23
N ARG A 300 -2.79 32.53 10.97
CA ARG A 300 -3.69 31.54 11.59
C ARG A 300 -4.94 31.33 10.76
N ALA A 301 -5.66 30.25 11.05
CA ALA A 301 -6.96 29.97 10.45
C ALA A 301 -8.03 30.98 10.92
N ALA A 302 -9.11 31.11 10.14
CA ALA A 302 -10.19 32.07 10.37
C ALA A 302 -11.19 31.66 11.46
N PHE A 303 -11.32 30.37 11.78
CA PHE A 303 -12.26 29.84 12.77
C PHE A 303 -11.52 29.06 13.88
N PRO A 304 -12.01 29.00 15.14
CA PRO A 304 -13.18 29.64 15.76
C PRO A 304 -12.76 30.93 16.48
N ILE A 305 -12.95 32.10 15.89
CA ILE A 305 -12.68 33.34 16.61
C ILE A 305 -14.04 33.96 16.94
N ASP A 306 -14.37 34.03 18.23
CA ASP A 306 -15.62 34.62 18.73
C ASP A 306 -15.79 36.10 18.31
N ASP A 307 -14.69 36.77 17.95
CA ASP A 307 -14.59 38.17 17.50
C ASP A 307 -14.22 38.33 16.00
N ALA A 308 -14.46 37.31 15.15
CA ALA A 308 -14.24 37.42 13.70
C ALA A 308 -15.24 38.38 13.02
N THR A 309 -15.07 39.68 13.24
CA THR A 309 -15.59 40.70 12.33
C THR A 309 -14.75 40.68 11.05
N LYS A 310 -15.30 41.19 9.93
CA LYS A 310 -14.55 41.32 8.67
C LYS A 310 -13.22 42.06 8.81
N GLU A 311 -13.07 42.90 9.84
CA GLU A 311 -11.90 43.73 10.12
C GLU A 311 -10.76 42.97 10.82
N ASN A 312 -11.05 41.84 11.50
CA ASN A 312 -10.08 41.05 12.27
C ASN A 312 -9.74 39.69 11.62
N MET A 313 -10.12 39.51 10.36
CA MET A 313 -9.85 38.29 9.60
C MET A 313 -8.35 38.14 9.30
N PRO A 314 -7.73 36.97 9.54
CA PRO A 314 -6.33 36.77 9.20
C PRO A 314 -6.15 36.76 7.67
N GLU A 315 -5.36 37.70 7.18
CA GLU A 315 -5.08 37.92 5.75
C GLU A 315 -3.70 37.35 5.36
N PRO A 316 -3.56 36.75 4.17
CA PRO A 316 -2.25 36.39 3.63
C PRO A 316 -1.48 37.64 3.17
N GLU A 317 -0.15 37.62 3.30
CA GLU A 317 0.69 38.63 2.64
C GLU A 317 0.93 38.22 1.18
N LEU A 318 0.65 39.13 0.25
CA LEU A 318 0.90 38.95 -1.18
C LEU A 318 1.96 39.93 -1.64
N TYR A 319 3.02 39.45 -2.26
CA TYR A 319 4.04 40.30 -2.87
C TYR A 319 4.48 39.77 -4.24
N ILE A 320 4.94 40.69 -5.09
CA ILE A 320 5.40 40.41 -6.44
C ILE A 320 6.91 40.56 -6.48
N LEU A 321 7.60 39.60 -7.10
CA LEU A 321 9.03 39.68 -7.39
C LEU A 321 9.25 39.89 -8.88
N GLU A 322 10.01 40.93 -9.21
CA GLU A 322 10.62 41.10 -10.52
C GLU A 322 11.96 40.35 -10.57
N GLY A 323 12.54 40.23 -11.76
CA GLY A 323 13.90 39.71 -11.92
C GLY A 323 14.92 40.62 -11.23
N GLU A 324 15.92 40.03 -10.57
CA GLU A 324 17.06 40.76 -10.00
C GLU A 324 17.78 41.60 -11.07
N SER A 325 17.88 41.04 -12.27
CA SER A 325 18.41 41.68 -13.46
C SER A 325 17.40 41.62 -14.61
N GLU A 326 17.55 42.55 -15.56
CA GLU A 326 16.78 42.52 -16.81
C GLU A 326 16.99 41.18 -17.53
N GLY A 327 15.89 40.52 -17.87
CA GLY A 327 15.93 39.22 -18.56
C GLY A 327 15.89 37.98 -17.67
N ASP A 328 15.87 38.12 -16.34
CA ASP A 328 15.78 36.95 -15.44
C ASP A 328 14.47 36.17 -15.60
N ILE A 329 13.36 36.90 -15.75
CA ILE A 329 12.04 36.32 -16.01
C ILE A 329 11.71 36.52 -17.49
N ALA A 330 12.47 35.86 -18.37
CA ALA A 330 12.31 36.00 -19.81
C ALA A 330 11.76 34.74 -20.49
N THR A 331 11.06 34.95 -21.60
CA THR A 331 10.81 33.89 -22.58
C THR A 331 12.05 33.67 -23.44
N GLY A 332 12.20 32.48 -24.02
CA GLY A 332 13.34 32.19 -24.88
C GLY A 332 13.28 32.99 -26.18
N ARG A 333 14.43 33.19 -26.83
CA ARG A 333 14.60 34.01 -28.04
C ARG A 333 13.87 33.48 -29.28
N HIS A 334 13.21 32.33 -29.17
CA HIS A 334 12.36 31.77 -30.21
C HIS A 334 10.96 32.41 -30.26
N ARG A 335 10.64 33.31 -29.31
CA ARG A 335 9.39 34.06 -29.25
C ARG A 335 9.66 35.53 -28.95
N ASP A 336 8.73 36.39 -29.36
CA ASP A 336 8.72 37.84 -29.13
C ASP A 336 7.48 38.31 -28.33
N ASP A 337 6.58 37.39 -27.96
CA ASP A 337 5.31 37.71 -27.29
C ASP A 337 5.39 37.74 -25.76
N GLY A 338 6.56 37.46 -25.18
CA GLY A 338 6.80 37.42 -23.74
C GLY A 338 6.11 36.25 -23.01
N LYS A 339 5.54 35.26 -23.70
CA LYS A 339 4.68 34.23 -23.08
C LYS A 339 5.38 32.86 -22.93
N TYR A 340 4.73 31.97 -22.19
CA TYR A 340 5.11 30.56 -22.00
C TYR A 340 6.54 30.34 -21.46
N LYS A 341 6.94 31.09 -20.42
CA LYS A 341 8.29 31.04 -19.86
C LYS A 341 8.55 29.75 -19.06
N TYR A 342 7.79 29.56 -17.98
CA TYR A 342 7.92 28.44 -17.03
C TYR A 342 6.55 27.77 -16.80
N LEU A 343 6.52 26.44 -16.66
CA LEU A 343 5.27 25.67 -16.48
C LEU A 343 5.29 24.67 -15.31
N GLY A 344 6.38 24.62 -14.55
CA GLY A 344 6.45 23.86 -13.31
C GLY A 344 7.54 24.41 -12.41
N ALA A 345 7.46 24.09 -11.12
CA ALA A 345 8.50 24.40 -10.16
C ALA A 345 8.53 23.35 -9.05
N MET A 346 9.66 23.26 -8.36
CA MET A 346 9.80 22.50 -7.11
C MET A 346 10.70 23.25 -6.14
N ALA A 347 10.48 23.01 -4.85
CA ALA A 347 11.45 23.42 -3.84
C ALA A 347 12.73 22.59 -3.95
N GLY A 348 13.87 23.26 -3.90
CA GLY A 348 15.18 22.64 -3.71
C GLY A 348 15.39 22.19 -2.27
N THR A 349 16.52 21.55 -2.03
CA THR A 349 16.96 21.11 -0.69
C THR A 349 17.58 22.23 0.15
N ASP A 350 17.98 23.32 -0.49
CA ASP A 350 18.44 24.58 0.10
C ASP A 350 17.29 25.49 0.57
N GLY A 351 16.04 25.12 0.26
CA GLY A 351 14.85 25.85 0.65
C GLY A 351 14.39 26.93 -0.34
N HIS A 352 15.10 27.13 -1.44
CA HIS A 352 14.66 27.97 -2.56
C HIS A 352 13.68 27.23 -3.47
N VAL A 353 12.95 27.97 -4.31
CA VAL A 353 12.07 27.39 -5.34
C VAL A 353 12.70 27.55 -6.72
N TYR A 354 12.65 26.49 -7.53
CA TYR A 354 13.24 26.46 -8.86
C TYR A 354 12.15 26.24 -9.91
N CYS A 355 11.96 27.21 -10.81
CA CYS A 355 11.02 27.11 -11.93
C CYS A 355 11.70 26.52 -13.17
N PHE A 356 11.03 25.56 -13.79
CA PHE A 356 11.56 24.80 -14.92
C PHE A 356 11.31 25.52 -16.25
N PRO A 357 12.36 25.74 -17.07
CA PRO A 357 12.24 26.44 -18.34
C PRO A 357 11.41 25.63 -19.34
N SER A 358 10.15 26.01 -19.54
CA SER A 358 9.31 25.41 -20.58
C SER A 358 9.63 26.04 -21.93
N GLY A 359 9.49 27.37 -22.03
CA GLY A 359 9.94 28.18 -23.16
C GLY A 359 11.12 29.09 -22.82
N SER A 360 11.45 29.30 -21.54
CA SER A 360 12.65 30.04 -21.16
C SER A 360 13.95 29.29 -21.52
N GLU A 361 15.09 29.98 -21.53
CA GLU A 361 16.41 29.41 -21.82
C GLU A 361 17.26 29.20 -20.54
N ARG A 362 16.76 29.59 -19.37
CA ARG A 362 17.44 29.44 -18.07
C ARG A 362 16.48 28.95 -16.99
N VAL A 363 17.03 28.38 -15.92
CA VAL A 363 16.26 28.02 -14.72
C VAL A 363 16.08 29.29 -13.88
N LEU A 364 14.89 29.51 -13.32
CA LEU A 364 14.64 30.63 -12.40
C LEU A 364 14.68 30.11 -10.97
N GLN A 365 15.57 30.67 -10.15
CA GLN A 365 15.60 30.47 -8.69
C GLN A 365 14.81 31.60 -8.02
N VAL A 366 14.02 31.26 -7.01
CA VAL A 366 13.31 32.21 -6.15
C VAL A 366 13.75 31.97 -4.71
N ASP A 367 14.40 32.98 -4.13
CA ASP A 367 14.77 33.05 -2.72
C ASP A 367 13.74 33.87 -1.97
N THR A 368 12.92 33.20 -1.16
CA THR A 368 11.84 33.83 -0.39
C THR A 368 12.35 34.57 0.84
N GLY A 369 13.51 34.18 1.38
CA GLY A 369 14.15 34.85 2.52
C GLY A 369 14.75 36.20 2.12
N LYS A 370 15.41 36.25 0.95
CA LYS A 370 15.93 37.51 0.38
C LYS A 370 14.93 38.26 -0.47
N ARG A 371 13.80 37.63 -0.83
CA ARG A 371 12.78 38.16 -1.76
C ARG A 371 13.38 38.52 -3.12
N ILE A 372 14.12 37.59 -3.72
CA ILE A 372 14.81 37.77 -5.01
C ILE A 372 14.41 36.64 -5.96
N ALA A 373 14.20 36.96 -7.23
CA ALA A 373 14.04 36.00 -8.32
C ALA A 373 15.13 36.24 -9.37
N ARG A 374 15.92 35.21 -9.71
CA ARG A 374 17.08 35.34 -10.61
C ARG A 374 17.33 34.09 -11.43
N SER A 375 17.92 34.24 -12.59
CA SER A 375 18.29 33.10 -13.42
C SER A 375 19.57 32.41 -12.92
N VAL A 376 19.55 31.08 -12.86
CA VAL A 376 20.68 30.25 -12.41
C VAL A 376 21.10 29.22 -13.46
N GLY A 377 22.34 28.75 -13.36
CA GLY A 377 22.96 27.85 -14.35
C GLY A 377 23.28 28.54 -15.68
N PRO A 378 23.72 27.81 -16.71
CA PRO A 378 24.04 28.38 -18.01
C PRO A 378 22.78 28.69 -18.85
N ASN A 379 22.96 29.45 -19.94
CA ASN A 379 21.94 29.49 -20.99
C ASN A 379 21.89 28.12 -21.69
N LEU A 380 20.79 27.39 -21.50
CA LEU A 380 20.63 26.01 -21.95
C LEU A 380 20.70 25.86 -23.48
N ARG A 381 20.37 26.93 -24.22
CA ARG A 381 20.42 26.93 -25.68
C ARG A 381 21.83 27.20 -26.19
N ASP A 382 22.52 28.19 -25.62
CA ASP A 382 23.88 28.56 -26.05
C ASP A 382 24.89 27.43 -25.77
N GLU A 383 24.71 26.72 -24.65
CA GLU A 383 25.53 25.54 -24.30
C GLU A 383 25.12 24.26 -25.02
N GLY A 384 24.09 24.30 -25.90
CA GLY A 384 23.62 23.12 -26.63
C GLY A 384 23.07 22.00 -25.73
N MET A 385 22.59 22.33 -24.53
CA MET A 385 22.11 21.38 -23.52
C MET A 385 20.73 20.80 -23.84
N GLU A 386 19.96 21.47 -24.68
CA GLU A 386 18.66 21.01 -25.17
C GLU A 386 18.39 21.57 -26.58
N SER A 387 17.90 20.72 -27.48
CA SER A 387 17.62 21.09 -28.87
C SER A 387 16.24 21.73 -29.01
N MET A 388 15.29 21.32 -28.15
CA MET A 388 13.93 21.85 -28.13
C MET A 388 13.89 23.26 -27.55
N HIS A 389 13.06 24.13 -28.10
CA HIS A 389 12.97 25.52 -27.62
C HIS A 389 11.75 25.79 -26.75
N GLN A 390 10.68 25.01 -26.89
CA GLN A 390 9.40 25.18 -26.19
C GLN A 390 8.89 23.87 -25.59
N ASN A 391 8.04 23.97 -24.56
CA ASN A 391 7.43 22.83 -23.86
C ASN A 391 8.47 21.80 -23.39
N LYS A 392 9.69 22.23 -23.05
CA LYS A 392 10.81 21.32 -22.75
C LYS A 392 10.53 20.46 -21.53
N TRP A 393 10.37 21.08 -20.37
CA TRP A 393 10.11 20.41 -19.11
C TRP A 393 8.89 21.01 -18.41
N GLN A 394 8.11 20.15 -17.77
CA GLN A 394 6.94 20.53 -16.98
C GLN A 394 6.81 19.59 -15.78
N ASN A 395 6.43 20.12 -14.62
CA ASN A 395 6.48 19.42 -13.33
C ASN A 395 7.90 18.91 -12.99
N GLY A 396 8.06 18.39 -11.77
CA GLY A 396 9.34 17.90 -11.30
C GLY A 396 9.23 17.15 -9.99
N LEU A 397 10.36 16.64 -9.54
CA LEU A 397 10.50 15.86 -8.31
C LEU A 397 11.80 16.26 -7.61
N THR A 398 11.76 16.39 -6.28
CA THR A 398 12.94 16.72 -5.46
C THR A 398 13.50 15.43 -4.85
N ALA A 399 14.72 15.07 -5.24
CA ALA A 399 15.50 13.99 -4.64
C ALA A 399 16.33 14.53 -3.48
N HIS A 400 15.74 14.56 -2.28
CA HIS A 400 16.42 15.06 -1.08
C HIS A 400 17.74 14.33 -0.77
N GLN A 401 17.83 13.03 -1.07
CA GLN A 401 19.04 12.24 -0.85
C GLN A 401 20.19 12.62 -1.81
N GLU A 402 19.90 13.12 -3.01
CA GLU A 402 20.93 13.60 -3.94
C GLU A 402 21.20 15.12 -3.78
N GLY A 403 20.30 15.86 -3.12
CA GLY A 403 20.36 17.33 -3.13
C GLY A 403 19.95 17.92 -4.48
N CYS A 404 19.08 17.23 -5.23
CA CYS A 404 18.75 17.59 -6.61
C CYS A 404 17.25 17.72 -6.84
N VAL A 405 16.87 18.64 -7.71
CA VAL A 405 15.56 18.74 -8.34
C VAL A 405 15.66 18.21 -9.77
N TYR A 406 14.69 17.40 -10.18
CA TYR A 406 14.58 16.87 -11.54
C TYR A 406 13.32 17.39 -12.20
N ALA A 407 13.43 17.96 -13.40
CA ALA A 407 12.27 18.38 -14.18
C ALA A 407 11.87 17.28 -15.18
N ILE A 408 10.57 17.01 -15.28
CA ILE A 408 10.05 15.93 -16.11
C ILE A 408 10.01 16.40 -17.57
N PRO A 409 10.59 15.62 -18.51
CA PRO A 409 10.58 16.00 -19.92
C PRO A 409 9.20 15.84 -20.53
N LEU A 410 8.61 16.97 -20.95
CA LEU A 410 7.37 16.98 -21.71
C LEU A 410 7.71 16.81 -23.20
N ALA A 411 8.22 17.85 -23.86
CA ALA A 411 8.73 17.75 -25.23
C ALA A 411 10.26 17.62 -25.29
N GLY A 412 10.98 17.99 -24.23
CA GLY A 412 12.44 17.98 -24.17
C GLY A 412 13.06 16.62 -24.51
N GLU A 413 14.24 16.64 -25.11
CA GLU A 413 15.01 15.44 -25.46
C GLU A 413 15.92 14.97 -24.31
N THR A 414 15.92 15.72 -23.22
CA THR A 414 16.75 15.46 -22.05
C THR A 414 15.94 15.56 -20.75
N VAL A 415 16.43 14.95 -19.67
CA VAL A 415 15.98 15.25 -18.29
C VAL A 415 16.81 16.41 -17.76
N LEU A 416 16.17 17.46 -17.24
CA LEU A 416 16.85 18.55 -16.54
C LEU A 416 17.06 18.16 -15.08
N ARG A 417 18.29 18.33 -14.58
CA ARG A 417 18.66 18.17 -13.18
C ARG A 417 19.30 19.46 -12.66
N ILE A 418 18.82 19.93 -11.51
CA ILE A 418 19.33 21.09 -10.80
C ILE A 418 19.84 20.59 -9.45
N ARG A 419 21.15 20.67 -9.20
CA ARG A 419 21.71 20.42 -7.87
C ARG A 419 21.54 21.69 -7.05
N THR A 420 20.83 21.59 -5.94
CA THR A 420 20.41 22.71 -5.09
C THR A 420 21.11 22.70 -3.74
N GLY A 421 22.27 22.05 -3.63
CA GLY A 421 23.05 21.97 -2.39
C GLY A 421 24.19 20.93 -2.45
N GLY A 422 25.27 21.19 -1.72
CA GLY A 422 26.38 20.25 -1.56
C GLY A 422 26.09 19.15 -0.52
N PRO A 423 26.79 18.00 -0.56
CA PRO A 423 26.56 16.87 0.36
C PRO A 423 26.83 17.18 1.85
N ASN A 424 27.35 18.36 2.20
CA ASN A 424 27.76 18.72 3.56
C ASN A 424 27.33 20.14 4.02
N GLY A 425 26.48 20.86 3.29
CA GLY A 425 25.98 22.18 3.75
C GLY A 425 27.07 23.23 4.02
N ALA A 426 28.18 23.20 3.29
CA ALA A 426 29.17 24.28 3.35
C ALA A 426 28.58 25.51 2.66
N GLU A 427 28.45 26.61 3.39
CA GLU A 427 28.02 27.91 2.86
C GLU A 427 29.14 28.48 1.98
N SER A 428 28.86 28.73 0.70
CA SER A 428 29.70 29.59 -0.16
C SER A 428 29.29 31.07 0.01
N ASP A 429 30.22 31.97 -0.26
CA ASP A 429 29.97 33.43 -0.21
C ASP A 429 29.04 33.91 -1.35
N ASP A 430 28.81 33.11 -2.40
CA ASP A 430 27.80 33.34 -3.45
C ASP A 430 26.93 32.09 -3.71
N PRO A 431 25.69 32.04 -3.20
CA PRO A 431 24.80 30.89 -3.34
C PRO A 431 24.41 30.53 -4.79
N ALA A 432 24.68 31.40 -5.77
CA ALA A 432 24.42 31.12 -7.19
C ALA A 432 25.48 30.19 -7.81
N ASP A 433 26.74 30.24 -7.33
CA ASP A 433 27.84 29.41 -7.82
C ASP A 433 27.74 27.93 -7.36
N ASP A 434 26.93 27.66 -6.34
CA ASP A 434 26.65 26.30 -5.84
C ASP A 434 25.53 25.57 -6.60
N VAL A 435 24.76 26.27 -7.44
CA VAL A 435 23.64 25.68 -8.18
C VAL A 435 24.11 25.15 -9.53
N GLU A 436 24.27 23.82 -9.62
CA GLU A 436 24.65 23.16 -10.86
C GLU A 436 23.43 22.73 -11.67
N VAL A 437 23.27 23.28 -12.87
CA VAL A 437 22.21 22.89 -13.82
C VAL A 437 22.81 22.00 -14.91
N THR A 438 22.24 20.80 -15.09
CA THR A 438 22.68 19.79 -16.06
C THR A 438 21.50 19.18 -16.81
N THR A 439 21.73 18.70 -18.04
CA THR A 439 20.74 17.94 -18.81
C THR A 439 21.27 16.57 -19.21
N TRP A 440 20.39 15.57 -19.27
CA TRP A 440 20.76 14.18 -19.52
C TRP A 440 19.91 13.58 -20.64
N LYS A 441 20.56 13.13 -21.72
CA LYS A 441 19.87 12.62 -22.92
C LYS A 441 18.99 11.40 -22.62
N LEU A 442 17.77 11.42 -23.13
CA LEU A 442 16.83 10.32 -23.01
C LEU A 442 17.28 9.08 -23.83
N PRO A 443 16.85 7.86 -23.45
CA PRO A 443 17.01 6.69 -24.30
C PRO A 443 16.26 6.84 -25.64
N GLU A 444 16.75 6.18 -26.69
CA GLU A 444 15.99 6.07 -27.94
C GLU A 444 14.86 5.03 -27.82
N PRO A 445 13.66 5.27 -28.39
CA PRO A 445 13.27 6.45 -29.18
C PRO A 445 12.92 7.67 -28.31
N SER A 446 13.41 8.86 -28.67
CA SER A 446 13.23 10.10 -27.88
C SER A 446 12.30 11.16 -28.54
N LYS A 447 11.99 10.99 -29.82
CA LYS A 447 11.39 12.02 -30.70
C LYS A 447 9.89 12.27 -30.60
N THR A 448 9.18 11.60 -29.69
CA THR A 448 7.75 11.90 -29.49
C THR A 448 7.60 13.20 -28.70
N LEU A 449 6.60 14.01 -29.05
CA LEU A 449 6.21 15.21 -28.27
C LEU A 449 5.29 14.80 -27.10
N GLU A 450 5.27 15.61 -26.04
CA GLU A 450 4.41 15.43 -24.85
C GLU A 450 4.55 14.04 -24.20
N LYS A 451 5.78 13.65 -23.90
CA LYS A 451 6.15 12.28 -23.53
C LYS A 451 5.61 11.87 -22.16
N TRP A 452 5.88 12.69 -21.15
CA TRP A 452 5.46 12.48 -19.76
C TRP A 452 5.01 13.81 -19.15
N GLU A 453 4.11 13.75 -18.18
CA GLU A 453 3.58 14.96 -17.53
C GLU A 453 3.63 14.86 -16.01
N GLY A 454 3.11 13.77 -15.44
CA GLY A 454 3.21 13.49 -14.00
C GLY A 454 4.46 12.66 -13.65
N GLY A 455 4.83 12.64 -12.37
CA GLY A 455 5.87 11.75 -11.88
C GLY A 455 5.73 11.47 -10.39
N VAL A 456 6.35 10.38 -9.95
CA VAL A 456 6.37 9.93 -8.56
C VAL A 456 7.80 9.58 -8.19
N LEU A 457 8.30 10.16 -7.09
CA LEU A 457 9.49 9.67 -6.41
C LEU A 457 9.04 8.57 -5.45
N ALA A 458 9.36 7.32 -5.78
CA ALA A 458 8.99 6.18 -4.96
C ALA A 458 9.88 6.08 -3.71
N LYS A 459 9.41 5.38 -2.67
CA LYS A 459 10.15 5.10 -1.42
C LYS A 459 11.49 4.42 -1.64
N ASN A 460 11.67 3.73 -2.76
CA ASN A 460 12.95 3.12 -3.15
C ASN A 460 13.98 4.15 -3.68
N GLY A 461 13.63 5.43 -3.77
CA GLY A 461 14.48 6.52 -4.25
C GLY A 461 14.46 6.70 -5.78
N VAL A 462 13.74 5.85 -6.51
CA VAL A 462 13.63 5.90 -7.98
C VAL A 462 12.43 6.76 -8.38
N MET A 463 12.58 7.53 -9.45
CA MET A 463 11.49 8.32 -10.00
C MET A 463 10.86 7.62 -11.21
N TYR A 464 9.54 7.67 -11.29
CA TYR A 464 8.75 7.13 -12.40
C TYR A 464 7.90 8.25 -12.98
N CYS A 465 8.04 8.54 -14.27
CA CYS A 465 7.27 9.56 -14.97
C CYS A 465 6.13 8.91 -15.76
N MET A 466 4.92 9.44 -15.58
CA MET A 466 3.70 8.85 -16.11
C MET A 466 3.52 9.18 -17.58
N PRO A 467 3.27 8.17 -18.44
CA PRO A 467 3.22 8.37 -19.89
C PRO A 467 2.03 9.27 -20.27
N ASN A 468 2.31 10.30 -21.07
CA ASN A 468 1.31 11.12 -21.73
C ASN A 468 1.10 10.62 -23.18
N ASN A 469 2.01 10.96 -24.10
CA ASN A 469 2.01 10.41 -25.46
C ASN A 469 3.08 9.34 -25.66
N HIS A 470 4.09 9.25 -24.79
CA HIS A 470 5.09 8.19 -24.84
C HIS A 470 4.48 6.82 -24.46
N LYS A 471 5.01 5.73 -25.02
CA LYS A 471 4.46 4.36 -24.81
C LYS A 471 5.13 3.56 -23.70
N ALA A 472 5.95 4.24 -22.92
CA ALA A 472 6.68 3.69 -21.80
C ALA A 472 6.64 4.70 -20.65
N VAL A 473 6.68 4.20 -19.42
CA VAL A 473 7.03 4.97 -18.23
C VAL A 473 8.53 5.29 -18.32
N LEU A 474 8.91 6.55 -18.08
CA LEU A 474 10.32 6.89 -17.91
C LEU A 474 10.71 6.66 -16.45
N GLN A 475 11.68 5.79 -16.24
CA GLN A 475 12.30 5.58 -14.95
C GLN A 475 13.60 6.39 -14.91
N ILE A 476 13.72 7.29 -13.93
CA ILE A 476 14.94 8.03 -13.63
C ILE A 476 15.48 7.44 -12.34
N VAL A 477 16.66 6.85 -12.41
CA VAL A 477 17.38 6.31 -11.24
C VAL A 477 18.45 7.33 -10.85
N PRO A 478 18.25 8.10 -9.77
CA PRO A 478 19.23 9.07 -9.28
C PRO A 478 20.60 8.43 -9.06
N ALA A 479 21.67 9.24 -9.16
CA ALA A 479 23.03 8.72 -9.04
C ALA A 479 23.32 8.16 -7.64
N CYS A 480 22.64 8.69 -6.61
CA CYS A 480 22.73 8.21 -5.24
C CYS A 480 22.06 6.83 -5.01
N VAL A 481 21.16 6.40 -5.90
CA VAL A 481 20.53 5.09 -5.83
C VAL A 481 21.43 4.06 -6.51
N PRO A 482 21.73 2.90 -5.86
CA PRO A 482 22.52 1.84 -6.47
C PRO A 482 21.89 1.35 -7.80
N SER A 483 22.73 1.11 -8.81
CA SER A 483 22.24 0.58 -10.09
C SER A 483 21.61 -0.82 -9.92
N ARG A 484 20.75 -1.23 -10.87
CA ARG A 484 20.15 -2.57 -10.88
C ARG A 484 21.20 -3.67 -10.86
N ASP A 485 22.31 -3.50 -11.57
CA ASP A 485 23.41 -4.47 -11.60
C ASP A 485 24.11 -4.56 -10.25
N ASN A 486 24.33 -3.43 -9.57
CA ASN A 486 24.91 -3.41 -8.23
C ASN A 486 23.98 -4.08 -7.21
N LEU A 487 22.66 -3.84 -7.30
CA LEU A 487 21.68 -4.49 -6.44
C LEU A 487 21.58 -6.00 -6.71
N ALA A 488 21.63 -6.42 -7.98
CA ALA A 488 21.64 -7.83 -8.35
C ALA A 488 22.88 -8.54 -7.79
N LYS A 489 24.06 -7.93 -7.97
CA LYS A 489 25.31 -8.43 -7.42
C LYS A 489 25.27 -8.51 -5.88
N ALA A 490 24.77 -7.48 -5.21
CA ALA A 490 24.62 -7.48 -3.75
C ALA A 490 23.64 -8.58 -3.27
N ARG A 491 22.58 -8.86 -4.02
CA ARG A 491 21.64 -9.97 -3.73
C ARG A 491 22.31 -11.33 -3.89
N GLU A 492 23.08 -11.54 -4.96
CA GLU A 492 23.85 -12.78 -5.17
C GLU A 492 24.87 -12.99 -4.05
N GLU A 493 25.63 -11.94 -3.68
CA GLU A 493 26.59 -11.99 -2.58
C GLU A 493 25.92 -12.31 -1.23
N LEU A 494 24.75 -11.72 -0.98
CA LEU A 494 23.96 -12.01 0.22
C LEU A 494 23.43 -13.45 0.23
N GLN A 495 23.01 -13.96 -0.92
CA GLN A 495 22.55 -15.34 -1.08
C GLN A 495 23.68 -16.34 -0.81
N VAL A 496 24.87 -16.11 -1.37
CA VAL A 496 26.07 -16.91 -1.10
C VAL A 496 26.44 -16.85 0.38
N LYS A 497 26.31 -15.69 1.03
CA LYS A 497 26.56 -15.56 2.47
C LYS A 497 25.55 -16.37 3.29
N HIS A 498 24.26 -16.29 2.97
CA HIS A 498 23.23 -17.09 3.63
C HIS A 498 23.44 -18.59 3.42
N GLU A 499 23.89 -19.02 2.25
CA GLU A 499 24.23 -20.43 1.99
C GLU A 499 25.39 -20.91 2.86
N LYS A 500 26.46 -20.11 2.99
CA LYS A 500 27.57 -20.43 3.91
C LYS A 500 27.13 -20.51 5.37
N GLU A 501 26.28 -19.58 5.81
CA GLU A 501 25.71 -19.61 7.17
C GLU A 501 24.79 -20.81 7.40
N ARG A 502 24.01 -21.21 6.39
CA ARG A 502 23.19 -22.43 6.41
C ARG A 502 24.06 -23.69 6.54
N GLU A 503 25.14 -23.78 5.77
CA GLU A 503 26.07 -24.91 5.83
C GLU A 503 26.77 -25.01 7.19
N ALA A 504 27.22 -23.88 7.75
CA ALA A 504 27.82 -23.85 9.09
C ALA A 504 26.82 -24.29 10.19
N ARG A 505 25.55 -23.89 10.09
CA ARG A 505 24.49 -24.35 11.01
C ARG A 505 24.21 -25.84 10.87
N ARG A 506 24.19 -26.38 9.65
CA ARG A 506 24.02 -27.82 9.39
C ARG A 506 25.13 -28.63 10.05
N LEU A 507 26.39 -28.24 9.83
CA LEU A 507 27.55 -28.92 10.43
C LEU A 507 27.49 -28.90 11.96
N LYS A 508 27.08 -27.77 12.56
CA LYS A 508 26.91 -27.67 14.02
C LYS A 508 25.79 -28.56 14.55
N MET A 509 24.67 -28.67 13.84
CA MET A 509 23.58 -29.59 14.21
C MET A 509 24.00 -31.06 14.11
N GLU A 510 24.75 -31.43 13.07
CA GLU A 510 25.31 -32.78 12.93
C GLU A 510 26.28 -33.12 14.07
N GLU A 511 27.09 -32.15 14.52
CA GLU A 511 27.99 -32.32 15.65
C GLU A 511 27.23 -32.49 16.98
N GLU A 512 26.22 -31.66 17.23
CA GLU A 512 25.34 -31.79 18.40
C GLU A 512 24.57 -33.12 18.41
N GLU A 513 24.13 -33.61 17.25
CA GLU A 513 23.44 -34.88 17.13
C GLU A 513 24.39 -36.06 17.39
N LYS A 514 25.61 -36.02 16.86
CA LYS A 514 26.67 -36.99 17.20
C LYS A 514 26.96 -37.01 18.70
N LEU A 515 27.03 -35.84 19.34
CA LEU A 515 27.23 -35.73 20.79
C LEU A 515 26.06 -36.34 21.58
N LYS A 516 24.81 -36.02 21.20
CA LYS A 516 23.61 -36.61 21.82
C LYS A 516 23.53 -38.13 21.62
N GLN A 517 23.96 -38.64 20.46
CA GLN A 517 24.03 -40.08 20.21
C GLN A 517 25.12 -40.75 21.07
N ALA A 518 26.29 -40.11 21.22
CA ALA A 518 27.36 -40.59 22.10
C ALA A 518 26.91 -40.60 23.58
N GLU A 519 26.26 -39.54 24.05
CA GLU A 519 25.69 -39.49 25.41
C GLU A 519 24.63 -40.57 25.64
N LYS A 520 23.74 -40.80 24.67
CA LYS A 520 22.73 -41.88 24.75
C LYS A 520 23.39 -43.25 24.82
N LYS A 521 24.45 -43.49 24.03
CA LYS A 521 25.25 -44.73 24.10
C LYS A 521 25.92 -44.88 25.47
N ALA A 522 26.55 -43.83 26.00
CA ALA A 522 27.17 -43.84 27.32
C ALA A 522 26.16 -44.11 28.45
N LYS A 523 24.99 -43.45 28.42
CA LYS A 523 23.89 -43.68 29.40
C LYS A 523 23.33 -45.11 29.31
N ARG A 524 23.24 -45.70 28.10
CA ARG A 524 22.85 -47.11 27.91
C ARG A 524 23.92 -48.07 28.45
N GLN A 525 25.19 -47.78 28.24
CA GLN A 525 26.30 -48.55 28.79
C GLN A 525 26.28 -48.50 30.33
N LEU A 526 26.09 -47.32 30.91
CA LEU A 526 25.99 -47.12 32.36
C LEU A 526 24.79 -47.87 32.97
N ARG A 527 23.65 -47.89 32.28
CA ARG A 527 22.47 -48.69 32.68
C ARG A 527 22.74 -50.20 32.62
N LYS A 528 23.43 -50.69 31.58
CA LYS A 528 23.85 -52.10 31.50
C LYS A 528 24.80 -52.48 32.63
N ASN A 529 25.77 -51.62 32.95
CA ASN A 529 26.70 -51.86 34.06
C ASN A 529 25.99 -51.83 35.43
N LYS A 530 24.99 -50.96 35.64
CA LYS A 530 24.16 -50.95 36.85
C LYS A 530 23.24 -52.17 36.97
N LEU A 531 22.74 -52.71 35.86
CA LEU A 531 21.92 -53.92 35.84
C LEU A 531 22.74 -55.21 36.06
N GLN A 532 24.06 -55.17 35.84
CA GLN A 532 24.98 -56.28 36.16
C GLN A 532 25.49 -56.25 37.62
N GLN A 533 25.14 -55.25 38.43
CA GLN A 533 25.65 -55.07 39.79
C GLN A 533 24.57 -55.05 40.90
N SER A 534 23.39 -55.63 40.72
CA SER A 534 22.43 -55.76 41.83
C SER A 534 21.56 -57.01 41.74
N PRO A 535 21.80 -58.04 42.58
CA PRO A 535 20.79 -59.02 42.95
C PRO A 535 19.97 -58.52 44.14
N ASN A 536 18.68 -58.86 44.13
CA ASN A 536 17.66 -58.72 45.18
C ASN A 536 17.00 -57.34 45.42
N GLY A 537 15.68 -57.32 45.20
CA GLY A 537 14.74 -57.28 46.33
C GLY A 537 14.05 -55.96 46.65
N ASN A 538 12.73 -55.97 46.43
CA ASN A 538 11.66 -55.21 47.08
C ASN A 538 11.35 -53.76 46.67
N ALA A 539 10.10 -53.63 46.23
CA ALA A 539 9.37 -52.40 46.01
C ALA A 539 8.96 -51.75 47.34
N GLN A 540 9.16 -50.43 47.43
CA GLN A 540 8.40 -49.58 48.34
C GLN A 540 8.05 -48.27 47.63
N LYS A 541 6.74 -48.02 47.51
CA LYS A 541 6.16 -46.74 47.10
C LYS A 541 6.49 -45.70 48.17
N ILE A 542 7.29 -44.70 47.83
CA ILE A 542 7.45 -43.49 48.64
C ILE A 542 6.67 -42.37 47.97
N ASN A 543 5.73 -41.84 48.74
CA ASN A 543 4.85 -40.73 48.42
C ASN A 543 5.59 -39.44 48.81
N THR A 544 6.03 -38.63 47.86
CA THR A 544 6.60 -37.31 48.14
C THR A 544 5.64 -36.21 47.72
N LYS A 545 5.12 -35.52 48.74
CA LYS A 545 4.39 -34.24 48.67
C LYS A 545 5.15 -33.26 47.77
N ALA A 546 4.48 -32.74 46.76
CA ALA A 546 4.95 -31.62 45.97
C ALA A 546 4.76 -30.32 46.77
N THR A 547 5.85 -29.62 46.98
CA THR A 547 5.92 -28.29 47.57
C THR A 547 5.24 -27.28 46.66
N GLU A 548 4.32 -26.51 47.22
CA GLU A 548 3.69 -25.35 46.60
C GLU A 548 4.74 -24.26 46.34
N THR A 549 5.20 -24.14 45.11
CA THR A 549 5.78 -22.87 44.62
C THR A 549 4.63 -21.99 44.14
N THR A 550 4.35 -20.96 44.93
CA THR A 550 3.53 -19.79 44.57
C THR A 550 4.01 -19.20 43.24
N LYS A 551 3.25 -19.47 42.17
CA LYS A 551 3.39 -18.73 40.91
C LYS A 551 2.84 -17.32 41.14
N ALA A 552 3.74 -16.35 41.20
CA ALA A 552 3.40 -14.94 41.13
C ALA A 552 2.55 -14.67 39.87
N THR A 553 1.27 -14.34 40.09
CA THR A 553 0.37 -13.87 39.05
C THR A 553 0.81 -12.46 38.67
N ARG A 554 1.64 -12.33 37.64
CA ARG A 554 2.01 -11.05 37.06
C ARG A 554 0.79 -10.57 36.24
N SER A 555 -0.07 -9.77 36.88
CA SER A 555 -1.08 -8.98 36.19
C SER A 555 -0.36 -7.96 35.31
N THR A 556 -0.27 -8.24 34.02
CA THR A 556 0.24 -7.29 33.03
C THR A 556 -0.95 -6.50 32.50
N ASN A 557 -1.19 -5.31 33.08
CA ASN A 557 -1.99 -4.26 32.43
C ASN A 557 -1.18 -3.71 31.25
N GLU A 558 -1.04 -4.52 30.20
CA GLU A 558 -0.44 -4.11 28.94
C GLU A 558 -1.56 -3.70 27.98
N THR A 559 -1.49 -2.45 27.54
CA THR A 559 -2.33 -1.86 26.50
C THR A 559 -1.51 -1.72 25.22
N THR A 560 -2.17 -1.75 24.06
CA THR A 560 -1.61 -1.24 22.80
C THR A 560 -1.36 0.27 22.91
N GLU A 561 -0.61 0.86 21.97
CA GLU A 561 -0.28 2.31 21.95
C GLU A 561 -1.53 3.21 21.89
N ASP A 562 -2.69 2.67 21.50
CA ASP A 562 -4.02 3.31 21.49
C ASP A 562 -4.87 2.99 22.75
N GLY A 563 -4.28 2.44 23.80
CA GLY A 563 -4.94 2.24 25.10
C GLY A 563 -5.85 1.00 25.20
N VAL A 564 -5.90 0.15 24.17
CA VAL A 564 -6.71 -1.08 24.19
C VAL A 564 -5.97 -2.19 24.95
N GLN A 565 -6.61 -2.73 26.00
CA GLN A 565 -6.03 -3.81 26.78
C GLN A 565 -5.89 -5.09 25.95
N PHE A 566 -4.71 -5.70 25.91
CA PHE A 566 -4.51 -6.97 25.20
C PHE A 566 -5.39 -8.07 25.81
N LYS A 567 -6.42 -8.50 25.07
CA LYS A 567 -7.41 -9.48 25.54
C LYS A 567 -6.93 -10.94 25.50
N TYR A 568 -5.96 -11.27 24.63
CA TYR A 568 -5.49 -12.65 24.39
C TYR A 568 -3.97 -12.79 24.61
N THR A 569 -3.52 -12.60 25.85
CA THR A 569 -2.11 -12.77 26.25
C THR A 569 -1.72 -14.21 26.57
N THR A 570 -2.71 -15.08 26.81
CA THR A 570 -2.56 -16.50 27.17
C THR A 570 -3.70 -17.33 26.59
N GLY A 571 -3.47 -18.60 26.23
CA GLY A 571 -4.51 -19.51 25.72
C GLY A 571 -4.08 -20.28 24.46
N ILE A 572 -5.00 -21.05 23.87
CA ILE A 572 -4.81 -21.68 22.56
C ILE A 572 -4.96 -20.63 21.45
N ALA A 573 -4.06 -20.67 20.47
CA ALA A 573 -3.96 -19.65 19.43
C ALA A 573 -5.14 -19.60 18.44
N THR A 574 -6.02 -20.60 18.38
CA THR A 574 -7.08 -20.68 17.36
C THR A 574 -8.26 -21.49 17.87
N LEU A 575 -9.48 -20.99 17.62
CA LEU A 575 -10.71 -21.78 17.70
C LEU A 575 -10.95 -22.43 16.34
N ARG A 576 -11.25 -23.74 16.31
CA ARG A 576 -11.42 -24.50 15.08
C ARG A 576 -12.63 -25.43 15.14
N SER A 577 -13.31 -25.62 14.01
CA SER A 577 -14.45 -26.54 13.84
C SER A 577 -14.02 -28.00 13.68
N SER A 578 -13.07 -28.46 14.51
CA SER A 578 -12.63 -29.85 14.56
C SER A 578 -12.30 -30.26 15.99
N ALA A 579 -12.97 -31.33 16.46
CA ALA A 579 -12.88 -31.82 17.84
C ALA A 579 -11.79 -32.89 18.04
N HIS A 580 -11.28 -33.48 16.97
CA HIS A 580 -10.30 -34.58 17.02
C HIS A 580 -8.99 -34.13 17.69
N ARG A 581 -8.50 -34.93 18.64
CA ARG A 581 -7.19 -34.77 19.28
C ARG A 581 -6.40 -36.07 19.16
N VAL A 582 -5.52 -36.15 18.16
CA VAL A 582 -4.43 -37.14 18.20
C VAL A 582 -3.37 -36.60 19.15
N LYS A 583 -3.02 -37.35 20.19
CA LYS A 583 -1.81 -37.05 20.97
C LYS A 583 -0.60 -37.45 20.13
N TYR A 584 0.33 -36.51 19.96
CA TYR A 584 1.66 -36.80 19.42
C TYR A 584 2.23 -38.07 20.08
N SER A 585 2.56 -39.08 19.27
CA SER A 585 3.18 -40.33 19.73
C SER A 585 4.26 -40.76 18.75
N LEU A 586 5.41 -41.15 19.29
CA LEU A 586 6.50 -41.76 18.52
C LEU A 586 6.13 -43.11 17.92
N GLU A 587 5.10 -43.79 18.45
CA GLU A 587 4.62 -45.11 17.99
C GLU A 587 3.81 -45.04 16.68
N HIS A 588 3.40 -43.85 16.24
CA HIS A 588 2.66 -43.65 14.98
C HIS A 588 3.58 -43.44 13.77
N ARG A 589 4.90 -43.27 13.97
CA ARG A 589 5.87 -43.22 12.87
C ARG A 589 6.05 -44.60 12.25
N GLY A 590 5.64 -44.76 10.99
CA GLY A 590 6.06 -45.89 10.15
C GLY A 590 5.16 -47.12 10.12
N LYS A 591 3.86 -47.01 10.43
CA LYS A 591 2.89 -48.06 10.06
C LYS A 591 2.52 -47.90 8.60
N SER A 592 2.72 -48.94 7.78
CA SER A 592 2.53 -48.89 6.32
C SER A 592 1.08 -48.55 5.97
N THR A 593 0.86 -47.34 5.44
CA THR A 593 -0.30 -47.02 4.61
C THR A 593 -0.05 -47.62 3.22
N ASN A 594 -1.11 -47.98 2.47
CA ASN A 594 -0.97 -48.30 1.04
C ASN A 594 -0.84 -47.04 0.17
N SER A 595 -0.56 -45.88 0.78
CA SER A 595 -0.38 -44.60 0.08
C SER A 595 1.03 -44.44 -0.46
N THR A 596 1.14 -43.72 -1.58
CA THR A 596 2.41 -43.34 -2.20
C THR A 596 2.53 -41.83 -2.25
N PHE A 597 3.75 -41.32 -2.42
CA PHE A 597 3.97 -39.88 -2.52
C PHE A 597 3.36 -39.34 -3.81
N LEU A 598 2.67 -38.20 -3.70
CA LEU A 598 2.35 -37.40 -4.87
C LEU A 598 3.63 -36.99 -5.62
N PRO A 599 3.56 -36.74 -6.93
CA PRO A 599 4.70 -36.23 -7.68
C PRO A 599 5.26 -34.95 -7.04
N SER A 600 6.58 -34.79 -7.05
CA SER A 600 7.26 -33.67 -6.38
C SER A 600 6.77 -32.29 -6.84
N ASP A 601 6.30 -32.17 -8.09
CA ASP A 601 5.74 -30.92 -8.62
C ASP A 601 4.35 -30.60 -8.07
N LEU A 602 3.58 -31.61 -7.67
CA LEU A 602 2.31 -31.42 -6.95
C LEU A 602 2.52 -31.08 -5.49
N CYS A 603 3.66 -31.48 -4.91
CA CYS A 603 4.00 -31.17 -3.53
C CYS A 603 4.43 -29.71 -3.30
N LYS A 604 4.72 -28.96 -4.38
CA LYS A 604 5.07 -27.54 -4.30
C LYS A 604 3.86 -26.69 -3.93
N GLU A 605 4.10 -25.65 -3.13
CA GLU A 605 3.12 -24.61 -2.83
C GLU A 605 2.59 -23.99 -4.14
N ASP A 606 1.28 -23.85 -4.22
CA ASP A 606 0.60 -23.28 -5.38
C ASP A 606 -0.61 -22.47 -4.92
N ILE A 607 -0.79 -21.28 -5.50
CA ILE A 607 -1.83 -20.32 -5.12
C ILE A 607 -2.61 -19.97 -6.39
N PHE A 608 -3.93 -20.10 -6.33
CA PHE A 608 -4.81 -19.80 -7.46
C PHE A 608 -6.08 -19.09 -7.01
N SER A 609 -6.61 -18.24 -7.88
CA SER A 609 -7.78 -17.40 -7.60
C SER A 609 -9.09 -18.14 -7.89
N TYR A 610 -10.16 -17.72 -7.23
CA TYR A 610 -11.53 -18.18 -7.49
C TYR A 610 -12.51 -17.01 -7.51
N ASP A 611 -13.69 -17.18 -8.14
CA ASP A 611 -14.71 -16.14 -8.19
C ASP A 611 -15.45 -16.04 -6.84
N THR A 612 -15.17 -14.98 -6.09
CA THR A 612 -15.77 -14.73 -4.77
C THR A 612 -17.26 -14.38 -4.83
N LYS A 613 -17.79 -13.99 -6.00
CA LYS A 613 -19.23 -13.75 -6.19
C LYS A 613 -19.97 -15.06 -6.44
N ALA A 614 -19.37 -15.96 -7.22
CA ALA A 614 -19.92 -17.29 -7.45
C ALA A 614 -19.84 -18.16 -6.19
N TYR A 615 -18.70 -18.12 -5.47
CA TYR A 615 -18.45 -18.88 -4.24
C TYR A 615 -18.29 -17.93 -3.04
N ASN A 616 -19.39 -17.32 -2.61
CA ASN A 616 -19.39 -16.32 -1.54
C ASN A 616 -19.29 -16.96 -0.14
N PHE A 617 -18.10 -17.46 0.19
CA PHE A 617 -17.79 -18.01 1.51
C PHE A 617 -17.84 -16.96 2.62
N HIS A 618 -17.58 -15.69 2.32
CA HIS A 618 -17.62 -14.63 3.32
C HIS A 618 -19.02 -14.53 3.94
N ASP A 619 -20.04 -14.31 3.13
CA ASP A 619 -21.40 -14.10 3.62
C ASP A 619 -22.01 -15.39 4.19
N ALA A 620 -21.66 -16.54 3.62
CA ALA A 620 -22.06 -17.84 4.15
C ALA A 620 -21.53 -18.07 5.58
N VAL A 621 -20.26 -17.74 5.83
CA VAL A 621 -19.66 -17.84 7.17
C VAL A 621 -20.20 -16.75 8.10
N VAL A 622 -20.45 -15.52 7.62
CA VAL A 622 -21.10 -14.47 8.42
C VAL A 622 -22.49 -14.93 8.89
N ALA A 623 -23.31 -15.46 8.00
CA ALA A 623 -24.64 -15.97 8.33
C ALA A 623 -24.57 -17.11 9.37
N MET A 624 -23.61 -18.02 9.22
CA MET A 624 -23.38 -19.13 10.15
C MET A 624 -22.89 -18.66 11.52
N LEU A 625 -21.96 -17.70 11.58
CA LEU A 625 -21.44 -17.19 12.85
C LEU A 625 -22.48 -16.34 13.60
N ARG A 626 -23.35 -15.61 12.89
CA ARG A 626 -24.47 -14.87 13.48
C ARG A 626 -25.48 -15.76 14.20
N SER A 627 -25.63 -17.01 13.78
CA SER A 627 -26.52 -17.96 14.45
C SER A 627 -25.86 -18.70 15.61
N CYS A 628 -24.56 -18.49 15.85
CA CYS A 628 -23.85 -19.13 16.96
C CYS A 628 -24.12 -18.43 18.28
N ASP A 629 -24.04 -19.19 19.38
CA ASP A 629 -24.05 -18.65 20.73
C ASP A 629 -22.81 -17.77 20.98
N SER A 630 -23.04 -16.50 21.31
CA SER A 630 -22.00 -15.48 21.51
C SER A 630 -21.10 -15.75 22.72
N ASP A 631 -21.59 -16.44 23.75
CA ASP A 631 -20.81 -16.83 24.93
C ASP A 631 -19.92 -18.07 24.66
N VAL A 632 -20.19 -18.78 23.58
CA VAL A 632 -19.49 -20.02 23.21
C VAL A 632 -18.51 -19.78 22.06
N VAL A 633 -18.95 -19.19 20.94
CA VAL A 633 -18.12 -19.00 19.73
C VAL A 633 -17.66 -17.56 19.60
N GLY A 634 -18.52 -16.59 19.92
CA GLY A 634 -18.23 -15.16 19.82
C GLY A 634 -19.28 -14.38 19.06
N ASP A 635 -19.03 -13.08 18.91
CA ASP A 635 -19.95 -12.16 18.22
C ASP A 635 -19.17 -11.10 17.44
N PHE A 636 -19.86 -10.46 16.49
CA PHE A 636 -19.37 -9.32 15.74
C PHE A 636 -19.40 -8.07 16.60
N ARG A 637 -18.23 -7.45 16.79
CA ARG A 637 -18.15 -6.17 17.51
C ARG A 637 -18.88 -5.08 16.72
N LYS A 638 -19.50 -4.14 17.45
CA LYS A 638 -19.97 -2.87 16.88
C LYS A 638 -18.81 -1.88 16.88
N LEU A 639 -18.46 -1.33 15.73
CA LEU A 639 -17.47 -0.26 15.67
C LEU A 639 -18.10 1.06 16.11
N HIS A 640 -17.30 1.93 16.73
CA HIS A 640 -17.77 3.23 17.21
C HIS A 640 -18.23 4.09 16.01
N GLY A 641 -19.50 4.52 16.01
CA GLY A 641 -20.10 5.29 14.92
C GLY A 641 -20.85 4.49 13.86
N GLU A 642 -20.95 3.15 13.97
CA GLU A 642 -21.79 2.37 13.05
C GLU A 642 -23.30 2.56 13.35
N THR A 643 -24.06 3.00 12.35
CA THR A 643 -25.52 2.96 12.37
C THR A 643 -26.02 1.52 12.16
N GLN A 644 -27.27 1.22 12.55
CA GLN A 644 -27.81 -0.14 12.69
C GLN A 644 -27.82 -1.02 11.41
N ASN A 645 -27.39 -0.52 10.24
CA ASN A 645 -27.58 -1.15 8.93
C ASN A 645 -26.31 -1.62 8.19
N VAL A 646 -25.12 -1.65 8.83
CA VAL A 646 -23.90 -2.14 8.16
C VAL A 646 -23.82 -3.68 8.22
N SER A 647 -23.61 -4.34 7.08
CA SER A 647 -23.35 -5.78 7.03
C SER A 647 -22.06 -6.13 7.77
N PRO A 648 -22.06 -7.12 8.69
CA PRO A 648 -20.91 -7.49 9.48
C PRO A 648 -19.84 -8.11 8.59
N LYS A 649 -18.60 -7.78 8.92
CA LYS A 649 -17.41 -8.30 8.25
C LYS A 649 -16.73 -9.33 9.15
N LEU A 650 -16.18 -10.39 8.56
CA LEU A 650 -15.50 -11.46 9.30
C LEU A 650 -14.31 -10.97 10.13
N ASP A 651 -13.63 -9.91 9.70
CA ASP A 651 -12.53 -9.27 10.43
C ASP A 651 -12.98 -8.52 11.69
N ASN A 652 -14.29 -8.37 11.94
CA ASN A 652 -14.87 -7.80 13.15
C ASN A 652 -15.41 -8.84 14.13
N PHE A 653 -15.30 -10.13 13.83
CA PHE A 653 -15.70 -11.19 14.74
C PHE A 653 -14.74 -11.27 15.94
N THR A 654 -15.25 -11.55 17.13
CA THR A 654 -14.44 -11.62 18.36
C THR A 654 -14.75 -12.87 19.18
N ILE A 655 -13.72 -13.65 19.51
CA ILE A 655 -13.87 -14.90 20.29
C ILE A 655 -13.83 -14.65 21.81
N PRO A 656 -14.67 -15.28 22.64
CA PRO A 656 -14.53 -15.21 24.09
C PRO A 656 -13.21 -15.85 24.57
N VAL A 657 -12.45 -15.21 25.47
CA VAL A 657 -11.17 -15.74 25.99
C VAL A 657 -11.34 -17.14 26.60
N LYS A 658 -12.47 -17.38 27.27
CA LYS A 658 -12.80 -18.70 27.83
C LYS A 658 -12.89 -19.77 26.74
N SER A 659 -13.34 -19.44 25.54
CA SER A 659 -13.42 -20.34 24.38
C SER A 659 -12.06 -20.67 23.76
N LEU A 660 -10.99 -19.99 24.17
CA LEU A 660 -9.60 -20.30 23.83
C LEU A 660 -8.82 -20.93 24.98
N THR A 661 -9.45 -21.10 26.15
CA THR A 661 -8.83 -21.62 27.37
C THR A 661 -9.32 -23.04 27.64
N ARG A 662 -8.42 -23.96 28.01
CA ARG A 662 -8.79 -25.38 28.23
C ARG A 662 -9.65 -25.55 29.47
N LYS A 663 -10.49 -26.60 29.51
CA LYS A 663 -11.26 -26.97 30.71
C LYS A 663 -10.41 -27.13 31.97
N CYS A 664 -9.19 -27.69 31.87
CA CYS A 664 -8.26 -27.81 32.99
C CYS A 664 -7.73 -26.47 33.54
N GLN A 665 -7.95 -25.38 32.80
CA GLN A 665 -7.61 -24.00 33.19
C GLN A 665 -8.89 -23.17 33.43
N ASN A 666 -10.02 -23.83 33.74
CA ASN A 666 -11.34 -23.21 33.92
C ASN A 666 -11.89 -22.49 32.67
N GLY A 667 -11.51 -22.95 31.48
CA GLY A 667 -12.03 -22.47 30.19
C GLY A 667 -13.07 -23.40 29.55
N ARG A 668 -13.50 -23.06 28.32
CA ARG A 668 -14.57 -23.68 27.53
C ARG A 668 -14.13 -24.11 26.13
N LEU A 669 -12.83 -24.20 25.85
CA LEU A 669 -12.30 -24.54 24.53
C LEU A 669 -12.92 -25.81 23.93
N GLU A 670 -12.96 -26.91 24.68
CA GLU A 670 -13.50 -28.18 24.16
C GLU A 670 -14.97 -28.07 23.77
N LEU A 671 -15.76 -27.33 24.57
CA LEU A 671 -17.16 -27.06 24.29
C LEU A 671 -17.31 -26.20 23.03
N ALA A 672 -16.53 -25.13 22.93
CA ALA A 672 -16.57 -24.21 21.79
C ALA A 672 -16.15 -24.88 20.48
N GLN A 673 -15.10 -25.71 20.49
CA GLN A 673 -14.68 -26.47 19.31
C GLN A 673 -15.72 -27.49 18.88
N LYS A 674 -16.34 -28.22 19.83
CA LYS A 674 -17.41 -29.17 19.53
C LYS A 674 -18.62 -28.45 18.94
N TYR A 675 -19.07 -27.38 19.59
CA TYR A 675 -20.20 -26.57 19.12
C TYR A 675 -19.97 -26.04 17.70
N LEU A 676 -18.81 -25.43 17.44
CA LEU A 676 -18.48 -24.92 16.11
C LEU A 676 -18.39 -26.04 15.06
N SER A 677 -17.88 -27.21 15.44
CA SER A 677 -17.85 -28.40 14.58
C SER A 677 -19.25 -28.87 14.21
N ASP A 678 -20.18 -28.94 15.18
CA ASP A 678 -21.56 -29.36 14.97
C ASP A 678 -22.30 -28.35 14.07
N VAL A 679 -22.09 -27.04 14.28
CA VAL A 679 -22.66 -25.97 13.43
C VAL A 679 -22.21 -26.11 11.98
N VAL A 680 -20.90 -26.21 11.73
CA VAL A 680 -20.36 -26.35 10.36
C VAL A 680 -20.84 -27.66 9.72
N GLY A 681 -20.86 -28.76 10.47
CA GLY A 681 -21.30 -30.08 9.99
C GLY A 681 -22.79 -30.18 9.65
N SER A 682 -23.64 -29.40 10.32
CA SER A 682 -25.09 -29.38 10.08
C SER A 682 -25.56 -28.35 9.04
N ASN A 683 -24.69 -27.43 8.61
CA ASN A 683 -25.06 -26.33 7.72
C ASN A 683 -25.10 -26.77 6.25
N SER A 684 -26.26 -27.21 5.77
CA SER A 684 -26.42 -27.75 4.42
C SER A 684 -26.12 -26.74 3.31
N SER A 685 -26.48 -25.46 3.47
CA SER A 685 -26.22 -24.45 2.45
C SER A 685 -24.73 -24.14 2.31
N PHE A 686 -24.01 -24.02 3.42
CA PHE A 686 -22.56 -23.86 3.43
C PHE A 686 -21.86 -25.09 2.83
N LEU A 687 -22.29 -26.31 3.19
CA LEU A 687 -21.68 -27.53 2.66
C LEU A 687 -21.96 -27.73 1.17
N SER A 688 -23.13 -27.35 0.67
CA SER A 688 -23.41 -27.35 -0.77
C SER A 688 -22.54 -26.34 -1.52
N LEU A 689 -22.36 -25.13 -0.97
CA LEU A 689 -21.44 -24.12 -1.53
C LEU A 689 -20.00 -24.64 -1.58
N PHE A 690 -19.55 -25.29 -0.51
CA PHE A 690 -18.23 -25.91 -0.43
C PHE A 690 -18.08 -27.05 -1.45
N ASP A 691 -19.08 -27.92 -1.58
CA ASP A 691 -19.07 -29.01 -2.55
C ASP A 691 -18.96 -28.49 -3.99
N SER A 692 -19.77 -27.52 -4.39
CA SER A 692 -19.69 -26.89 -5.72
C SER A 692 -18.33 -26.24 -5.96
N PHE A 693 -17.79 -25.51 -4.98
CA PHE A 693 -16.45 -24.90 -5.10
C PHE A 693 -15.34 -25.95 -5.33
N LEU A 694 -15.39 -27.07 -4.61
CA LEU A 694 -14.43 -28.15 -4.77
C LEU A 694 -14.56 -28.79 -6.16
N GLU A 695 -15.78 -29.14 -6.56
CA GLU A 695 -16.06 -29.86 -7.81
C GLU A 695 -15.82 -29.01 -9.07
N GLU A 696 -16.03 -27.69 -8.99
CA GLU A 696 -15.94 -26.79 -10.14
C GLU A 696 -14.62 -26.01 -10.22
N VAL A 697 -13.90 -25.85 -9.09
CA VAL A 697 -12.67 -25.04 -9.04
C VAL A 697 -11.45 -25.87 -8.60
N VAL A 698 -11.49 -26.43 -7.38
CA VAL A 698 -10.29 -27.03 -6.77
C VAL A 698 -9.90 -28.35 -7.44
N LEU A 699 -10.85 -29.25 -7.63
CA LEU A 699 -10.57 -30.56 -8.21
C LEU A 699 -10.20 -30.48 -9.70
N PRO A 700 -10.84 -29.64 -10.54
CA PRO A 700 -10.38 -29.40 -11.91
C PRO A 700 -8.96 -28.83 -11.97
N HIS A 701 -8.62 -27.89 -11.07
CA HIS A 701 -7.26 -27.35 -10.97
C HIS A 701 -6.24 -28.43 -10.59
N LEU A 702 -6.58 -29.29 -9.61
CA LEU A 702 -5.72 -30.39 -9.21
C LEU A 702 -5.57 -31.46 -10.31
N LYS A 703 -6.66 -31.79 -11.04
CA LYS A 703 -6.61 -32.68 -12.20
C LYS A 703 -5.69 -32.14 -13.29
N LYS A 704 -5.75 -30.83 -13.56
CA LYS A 704 -4.84 -30.17 -14.50
C LYS A 704 -3.38 -30.33 -14.06
N ARG A 705 -3.06 -30.11 -12.78
CA ARG A 705 -1.70 -30.33 -12.25
C ARG A 705 -1.24 -31.78 -12.39
N LEU A 706 -2.12 -32.76 -12.18
CA LEU A 706 -1.83 -34.18 -12.40
C LEU A 706 -1.52 -34.49 -13.88
N ILE A 707 -2.24 -33.85 -14.81
CA ILE A 707 -1.98 -33.96 -16.26
C ILE A 707 -0.63 -33.34 -16.61
N ASP A 708 -0.35 -32.14 -16.10
CA ASP A 708 0.90 -31.42 -16.36
C ASP A 708 2.13 -32.18 -15.81
N ALA A 709 1.96 -32.91 -14.70
CA ALA A 709 2.97 -33.82 -14.13
C ALA A 709 3.04 -35.19 -14.82
N ALA A 710 2.29 -35.40 -15.91
CA ALA A 710 2.23 -36.65 -16.68
C ALA A 710 1.82 -37.90 -15.86
N VAL A 711 1.04 -37.71 -14.79
CA VAL A 711 0.51 -38.81 -13.96
C VAL A 711 -0.99 -39.08 -14.14
N ALA A 712 -1.69 -38.18 -14.84
CA ALA A 712 -3.06 -38.38 -15.30
C ALA A 712 -3.18 -38.02 -16.79
N SER A 713 -4.22 -38.51 -17.44
CA SER A 713 -4.53 -38.19 -18.84
C SER A 713 -5.83 -37.39 -18.91
N SER A 714 -5.95 -36.49 -19.89
CA SER A 714 -7.12 -35.63 -20.07
C SER A 714 -8.41 -36.39 -20.37
N ASP A 715 -8.30 -37.58 -20.97
CA ASP A 715 -9.39 -38.44 -21.40
C ASP A 715 -9.84 -39.48 -20.34
N LYS A 716 -9.12 -39.59 -19.22
CA LYS A 716 -9.46 -40.54 -18.14
C LYS A 716 -9.97 -39.80 -16.90
N PRO A 717 -10.98 -40.37 -16.21
CA PRO A 717 -11.43 -39.81 -14.96
C PRO A 717 -10.38 -40.01 -13.86
N VAL A 718 -10.23 -39.01 -13.00
CA VAL A 718 -9.43 -39.07 -11.76
C VAL A 718 -10.38 -38.97 -10.59
N THR A 719 -10.23 -39.87 -9.63
CA THR A 719 -11.03 -39.87 -8.41
C THR A 719 -10.30 -39.16 -7.27
N PHE A 720 -11.02 -38.28 -6.60
CA PHE A 720 -10.57 -37.50 -5.47
C PHE A 720 -11.40 -37.79 -4.22
N TYR A 721 -10.76 -37.68 -3.06
CA TYR A 721 -11.35 -37.85 -1.73
C TYR A 721 -11.09 -36.61 -0.89
N TYR A 722 -12.04 -35.67 -0.86
CA TYR A 722 -11.87 -34.43 -0.09
C TYR A 722 -12.54 -34.49 1.27
N GLN A 723 -11.92 -33.81 2.24
CA GLN A 723 -12.42 -33.62 3.59
C GLN A 723 -13.73 -32.83 3.57
N ARG A 724 -14.79 -33.38 4.17
CA ARG A 724 -16.09 -32.73 4.31
C ARG A 724 -16.69 -33.11 5.67
N PRO A 725 -17.01 -32.17 6.58
CA PRO A 725 -16.93 -30.72 6.41
C PRO A 725 -15.49 -30.18 6.43
N PRO A 726 -15.24 -29.00 5.81
CA PRO A 726 -13.97 -28.30 5.98
C PRO A 726 -13.80 -27.83 7.43
N THR A 727 -12.55 -27.53 7.82
CA THR A 727 -12.26 -26.94 9.13
C THR A 727 -12.28 -25.41 9.03
N LEU A 728 -13.26 -24.77 9.65
CA LEU A 728 -13.27 -23.34 9.89
C LEU A 728 -12.34 -23.00 11.05
N ARG A 729 -11.45 -22.03 10.84
CA ARG A 729 -10.53 -21.51 11.85
C ARG A 729 -10.74 -20.03 12.09
N ILE A 730 -10.84 -19.67 13.37
CA ILE A 730 -10.95 -18.29 13.84
C ILE A 730 -9.77 -18.06 14.80
N GLN A 731 -8.86 -17.18 14.41
CA GLN A 731 -7.63 -16.89 15.15
C GLN A 731 -7.60 -15.41 15.52
N PRO A 732 -7.58 -15.05 16.81
CA PRO A 732 -7.57 -13.65 17.19
C PRO A 732 -6.34 -12.89 16.71
N GLY A 733 -6.51 -11.63 16.32
CA GLY A 733 -5.42 -10.77 15.87
C GLY A 733 -5.43 -9.41 16.58
N PRO A 734 -4.27 -8.83 16.94
CA PRO A 734 -2.93 -9.41 16.90
C PRO A 734 -2.72 -10.44 18.05
N ALA A 735 -2.40 -11.69 17.71
CA ALA A 735 -2.13 -12.75 18.70
C ALA A 735 -0.68 -12.72 19.23
N ARG A 736 -0.48 -13.18 20.48
CA ARG A 736 0.84 -13.55 21.03
C ARG A 736 1.03 -15.06 21.21
N ALA A 737 -0.04 -15.84 21.03
CA ALA A 737 -0.02 -17.29 21.16
C ALA A 737 0.40 -17.95 19.83
N ILE A 738 1.40 -18.81 19.88
CA ILE A 738 1.99 -19.52 18.73
C ILE A 738 1.57 -20.99 18.78
N VAL A 739 1.22 -21.58 17.64
CA VAL A 739 1.12 -23.05 17.53
C VAL A 739 2.50 -23.59 17.23
N LYS A 740 2.96 -24.57 18.03
CA LYS A 740 4.25 -25.24 17.82
C LYS A 740 4.33 -25.81 16.39
N ALA A 741 5.47 -25.63 15.72
CA ALA A 741 5.76 -26.29 14.45
C ALA A 741 5.52 -27.79 14.60
N HIS A 742 4.85 -28.33 13.60
CA HIS A 742 4.66 -29.76 13.46
C HIS A 742 4.67 -30.14 11.98
N ASP A 743 4.93 -31.41 11.78
CA ASP A 743 4.82 -32.13 10.51
C ASP A 743 3.51 -32.92 10.57
N ASP A 744 2.69 -32.83 9.53
CA ASP A 744 1.35 -33.42 9.49
C ASP A 744 1.45 -34.96 9.57
N ALA A 745 2.54 -35.57 9.11
CA ALA A 745 2.83 -36.99 9.30
C ALA A 745 2.99 -37.38 10.79
N GLU A 746 3.35 -36.44 11.68
CA GLU A 746 3.37 -36.68 13.14
C GLU A 746 1.97 -36.88 13.72
N TYR A 747 0.96 -36.46 12.98
CA TYR A 747 -0.46 -36.63 13.27
C TYR A 747 -1.10 -37.71 12.39
N GLY A 748 -0.32 -38.54 11.68
CA GLY A 748 -0.84 -39.66 10.90
C GLY A 748 -1.47 -39.27 9.55
N HIS A 749 -1.14 -38.11 9.02
CA HIS A 749 -1.54 -37.71 7.67
C HIS A 749 -0.80 -38.54 6.59
N GLN A 750 -1.44 -38.74 5.43
CA GLN A 750 -0.93 -39.61 4.36
C GLN A 750 -0.20 -38.83 3.28
N HIS A 751 0.91 -39.34 2.77
CA HIS A 751 1.69 -38.67 1.71
C HIS A 751 0.94 -38.45 0.37
N GLY A 752 -0.21 -39.12 0.18
CA GLY A 752 -1.10 -38.95 -0.97
C GLY A 752 -2.12 -37.82 -0.85
N GLU A 753 -2.06 -37.00 0.22
CA GLU A 753 -3.01 -35.91 0.47
C GLU A 753 -2.35 -34.52 0.42
N LEU A 754 -3.11 -33.53 -0.09
CA LEU A 754 -2.71 -32.12 -0.10
C LEU A 754 -3.55 -31.31 0.87
N ASN A 755 -2.90 -30.36 1.55
CA ASN A 755 -3.53 -29.35 2.36
C ASN A 755 -3.97 -28.18 1.48
N PHE A 756 -5.17 -27.66 1.76
CA PHE A 756 -5.69 -26.44 1.16
C PHE A 756 -6.04 -25.44 2.26
N TRP A 757 -5.62 -24.20 2.05
CA TRP A 757 -5.90 -23.07 2.93
C TRP A 757 -6.57 -21.94 2.16
N LEU A 758 -7.72 -21.50 2.66
CA LEU A 758 -8.57 -20.50 2.04
C LEU A 758 -8.80 -19.35 3.03
N PRO A 759 -8.06 -18.24 2.92
CA PRO A 759 -8.26 -17.06 3.77
C PRO A 759 -9.58 -16.35 3.43
N LEU A 760 -10.43 -16.13 4.44
CA LEU A 760 -11.69 -15.38 4.32
C LEU A 760 -11.60 -13.95 4.85
N THR A 761 -10.43 -13.56 5.35
CA THR A 761 -10.15 -12.24 5.93
C THR A 761 -8.79 -11.75 5.46
N CYS A 762 -8.63 -10.43 5.37
CA CYS A 762 -7.37 -9.83 4.93
C CYS A 762 -6.27 -10.05 5.98
N ARG A 763 -5.25 -10.83 5.60
CA ARG A 763 -4.08 -11.11 6.45
C ARG A 763 -3.33 -9.86 6.92
N ARG A 764 -3.30 -8.80 6.10
CA ARG A 764 -2.67 -7.52 6.44
C ARG A 764 -3.44 -6.77 7.53
N LYS A 765 -4.76 -6.93 7.62
CA LYS A 765 -5.59 -6.35 8.70
C LYS A 765 -5.49 -7.14 10.00
N THR A 766 -5.47 -8.46 9.92
CA THR A 766 -5.48 -9.35 11.10
C THR A 766 -4.09 -9.46 11.74
N GLY A 767 -3.01 -9.28 10.97
CA GLY A 767 -1.64 -9.43 11.45
C GLY A 767 -1.28 -10.87 11.82
N VAL A 768 -2.05 -11.85 11.31
CA VAL A 768 -1.92 -13.28 11.59
C VAL A 768 -1.80 -14.05 10.29
N ASP A 769 -0.77 -14.89 10.18
CA ASP A 769 -0.42 -15.63 8.95
C ASP A 769 -0.29 -17.13 9.15
N LEU A 770 -0.43 -17.87 8.05
CA LEU A 770 -0.01 -19.26 7.92
C LEU A 770 1.45 -19.29 7.44
N TRP A 771 2.30 -20.08 8.10
CA TRP A 771 3.70 -20.25 7.72
C TRP A 771 4.04 -21.69 7.38
N CYS A 772 4.93 -21.80 6.41
CA CYS A 772 5.32 -23.01 5.71
C CYS A 772 6.84 -23.00 5.50
N GLU A 773 7.57 -24.07 5.78
CA GLU A 773 8.93 -24.32 5.22
C GLU A 773 8.95 -24.50 3.68
N SER A 774 10.11 -24.65 3.05
CA SER A 774 10.17 -25.01 1.62
C SER A 774 10.20 -26.53 1.38
N SER A 775 10.63 -27.29 2.40
CA SER A 775 10.77 -28.75 2.36
C SER A 775 10.91 -29.31 3.79
N SER A 776 10.66 -30.61 3.98
CA SER A 776 10.67 -31.26 5.29
C SER A 776 11.89 -30.91 6.13
N ARG A 777 11.66 -30.34 7.32
CA ARG A 777 12.67 -30.16 8.37
C ARG A 777 13.85 -29.28 7.96
N VAL A 778 13.67 -28.44 6.94
CA VAL A 778 14.69 -27.48 6.51
C VAL A 778 14.75 -26.27 7.44
N GLY A 779 13.68 -25.97 8.17
CA GLY A 779 13.64 -24.84 9.12
C GLY A 779 13.48 -23.47 8.48
N ASP A 780 13.22 -23.40 7.17
CA ASP A 780 13.15 -22.17 6.37
C ASP A 780 11.73 -21.66 6.18
N TYR A 781 11.03 -21.45 7.30
CA TYR A 781 9.66 -20.97 7.29
C TYR A 781 9.50 -19.64 6.53
N HIS A 782 8.63 -19.61 5.53
CA HIS A 782 8.08 -18.44 4.86
C HIS A 782 6.57 -18.32 5.09
N ARG A 783 6.02 -17.15 4.80
CA ARG A 783 4.58 -16.88 4.89
C ARG A 783 3.90 -17.39 3.63
N VAL A 784 2.77 -18.08 3.78
CA VAL A 784 1.87 -18.34 2.63
C VAL A 784 1.24 -17.01 2.23
N MET A 785 1.40 -16.63 0.97
CA MET A 785 1.04 -15.30 0.47
C MET A 785 -0.35 -15.22 -0.17
N ALA A 786 -1.25 -16.19 0.10
CA ALA A 786 -2.61 -16.16 -0.41
C ALA A 786 -3.43 -15.03 0.24
N GLU A 787 -4.14 -14.27 -0.60
CA GLU A 787 -5.05 -13.19 -0.20
C GLU A 787 -6.53 -13.62 -0.32
N PHE A 788 -7.46 -12.78 0.13
CA PHE A 788 -8.89 -13.04 -0.03
C PHE A 788 -9.24 -13.20 -1.52
N GLY A 789 -9.97 -14.27 -1.86
CA GLY A 789 -10.25 -14.64 -3.26
C GLY A 789 -9.23 -15.59 -3.88
N GLU A 790 -8.24 -16.03 -3.11
CA GLU A 790 -7.28 -17.07 -3.50
C GLU A 790 -7.34 -18.26 -2.55
N VAL A 791 -6.90 -19.42 -3.04
CA VAL A 791 -6.69 -20.63 -2.24
C VAL A 791 -5.26 -21.10 -2.43
N ALA A 792 -4.60 -21.43 -1.32
CA ALA A 792 -3.26 -22.02 -1.31
C ALA A 792 -3.38 -23.54 -1.19
N SER A 793 -2.57 -24.27 -1.94
CA SER A 793 -2.36 -25.71 -1.80
C SER A 793 -0.90 -26.00 -1.45
N PHE A 794 -0.67 -26.93 -0.54
CA PHE A 794 0.68 -27.33 -0.10
C PHE A 794 0.67 -28.76 0.47
N HIS A 795 1.83 -29.42 0.44
CA HIS A 795 2.00 -30.81 0.90
C HIS A 795 2.74 -30.88 2.24
N ASP A 796 2.49 -32.00 2.96
CA ASP A 796 2.94 -32.61 4.24
C ASP A 796 4.19 -32.10 4.99
N TYR A 797 4.88 -31.10 4.50
CA TYR A 797 5.69 -30.20 5.31
C TYR A 797 4.72 -29.10 5.78
N LEU A 798 5.11 -28.14 6.62
CA LEU A 798 4.44 -26.82 6.61
C LEU A 798 3.19 -26.59 7.49
N ILE A 799 3.24 -26.60 8.84
CA ILE A 799 2.42 -25.63 9.61
C ILE A 799 3.17 -25.11 10.85
N HIS A 800 3.52 -23.82 10.82
CA HIS A 800 3.73 -23.00 12.03
C HIS A 800 2.72 -21.85 11.99
N GLN A 801 1.87 -21.69 13.01
CA GLN A 801 1.14 -20.42 13.17
C GLN A 801 1.99 -19.50 14.04
N HIS A 802 2.77 -18.63 13.41
CA HIS A 802 3.46 -17.55 14.12
C HIS A 802 2.65 -16.25 14.05
N SER A 803 2.44 -15.66 15.22
CA SER A 803 2.06 -14.27 15.41
C SER A 803 3.32 -13.50 15.79
N TYR A 804 3.71 -12.49 15.02
CA TYR A 804 4.69 -11.47 15.45
C TYR A 804 4.35 -10.12 14.82
N ILE A 805 4.21 -9.11 15.68
CA ILE A 805 4.66 -7.75 15.38
C ILE A 805 5.59 -7.31 16.51
N SER A 806 6.88 -7.25 16.20
CA SER A 806 7.86 -6.21 16.57
C SER A 806 9.20 -6.71 16.00
N LEU A 807 9.76 -6.07 14.96
CA LEU A 807 10.78 -5.05 15.19
C LEU A 807 11.67 -5.44 16.38
N VAL A 808 12.63 -6.32 16.12
CA VAL A 808 13.89 -6.27 16.87
C VAL A 808 14.55 -4.98 16.42
N LEU A 809 14.58 -4.00 17.33
CA LEU A 809 15.61 -2.96 17.34
C LEU A 809 16.99 -3.64 17.24
N ILE A 810 17.51 -3.77 16.02
CA ILE A 810 18.95 -3.68 15.74
C ILE A 810 19.09 -2.49 14.79
N ALA A 811 18.80 -1.31 15.33
CA ALA A 811 19.20 -0.04 14.75
C ALA A 811 19.62 0.92 15.87
N ILE A 812 20.40 0.44 16.84
CA ILE A 812 21.42 1.29 17.49
C ILE A 812 22.64 0.41 17.76
N SER A 813 23.62 0.46 16.85
CA SER A 813 25.03 0.44 17.27
C SER A 813 25.92 0.93 16.14
N ARG A 814 26.21 2.23 16.15
CA ARG A 814 27.59 2.71 15.97
C ARG A 814 27.85 4.14 16.44
N PHE A 815 26.84 4.93 16.80
CA PHE A 815 27.08 6.33 17.21
C PHE A 815 26.73 6.69 18.67
N VAL A 816 25.99 5.86 19.42
CA VAL A 816 25.54 6.24 20.79
C VAL A 816 26.17 5.40 21.92
N MET A 817 26.85 4.29 21.61
CA MET A 817 27.56 3.46 22.60
C MET A 817 29.08 3.73 22.69
N GLN A 818 29.53 4.91 22.25
CA GLN A 818 30.92 5.38 22.44
C GLN A 818 31.04 6.56 23.41
N THR A 819 29.93 7.20 23.81
CA THR A 819 29.96 8.37 24.70
C THR A 819 29.56 8.05 26.16
N LEU A 820 28.98 6.88 26.44
CA LEU A 820 28.53 6.51 27.80
C LEU A 820 29.36 5.41 28.48
N ARG A 821 30.69 5.43 28.28
CA ARG A 821 31.65 4.61 29.07
C ARG A 821 32.69 5.43 29.85
N LYS A 822 32.53 6.75 29.93
CA LYS A 822 33.34 7.61 30.79
C LYS A 822 32.43 8.47 31.67
N CYS A 823 31.90 7.92 32.75
CA CYS A 823 31.64 8.61 34.02
C CYS A 823 31.23 7.58 35.08
N LYS A 824 31.92 7.62 36.23
CA LYS A 824 31.60 6.86 37.46
C LYS A 824 30.35 7.45 38.14
N PRO A 825 29.69 6.71 39.05
CA PRO A 825 28.42 7.13 39.63
C PRO A 825 28.65 8.16 40.74
N PHE A 826 27.88 9.26 40.71
CA PHE A 826 27.59 10.06 41.90
C PHE A 826 26.14 9.88 42.31
N ALA A 827 25.94 9.87 43.62
CA ALA A 827 24.70 9.63 44.33
C ALA A 827 23.74 10.84 44.29
N SER A 828 22.46 10.51 44.52
CA SER A 828 21.36 11.28 45.13
C SER A 828 21.29 12.81 45.01
N ASP A 829 20.06 13.24 44.72
CA ASP A 829 19.44 14.55 44.97
C ASP A 829 19.77 15.69 44.01
N GLU A 830 18.82 15.96 43.10
CA GLU A 830 18.26 17.28 42.76
C GLU A 830 17.56 17.21 41.38
N VAL A 831 16.23 17.08 41.37
CA VAL A 831 15.41 17.41 40.19
C VAL A 831 15.08 18.90 40.28
N ARG A 832 15.81 19.73 39.55
CA ARG A 832 15.41 21.11 39.26
C ARG A 832 14.90 21.20 37.82
N LEU A 833 13.75 21.87 37.70
CA LEU A 833 13.10 22.26 36.45
C LEU A 833 14.08 22.94 35.49
N ILE A 834 13.99 22.56 34.21
CA ILE A 834 14.29 23.45 33.09
C ILE A 834 12.98 23.65 32.34
N GLN A 835 12.38 24.82 32.55
CA GLN A 835 11.39 25.40 31.65
C GLN A 835 12.10 25.83 30.36
N GLY A 836 11.66 25.29 29.23
CA GLY A 836 11.94 25.80 27.89
C GLY A 836 10.63 26.23 27.24
N ALA A 837 10.61 27.43 26.66
CA ALA A 837 9.43 28.13 26.19
C ALA A 837 8.81 27.52 24.92
N CYS A 838 7.65 26.87 25.07
CA CYS A 838 6.46 26.96 24.21
C CYS A 838 5.49 25.88 24.70
N GLY A 839 4.46 26.27 25.44
CA GLY A 839 3.48 25.35 26.00
C GLY A 839 2.47 24.89 24.96
N SER A 840 2.71 23.74 24.34
CA SER A 840 1.71 22.90 23.65
C SER A 840 2.10 21.42 23.75
N PRO A 841 1.21 20.51 24.17
CA PRO A 841 1.49 19.08 24.13
C PRO A 841 1.57 18.60 22.67
N ILE A 842 2.68 17.96 22.32
CA ILE A 842 2.83 17.23 21.05
C ILE A 842 1.85 16.05 21.09
N ILE A 843 0.70 16.19 20.44
CA ILE A 843 -0.20 15.07 20.15
C ILE A 843 0.40 14.31 18.96
N LEU A 844 1.25 13.32 19.27
CA LEU A 844 1.51 12.20 18.37
C LEU A 844 0.27 11.30 18.37
N SER A 845 -0.72 11.62 17.54
CA SER A 845 -1.88 10.75 17.29
C SER A 845 -2.24 10.75 15.80
N SER A 846 -1.61 9.86 15.05
CA SER A 846 -2.25 9.11 13.95
C SER A 846 -1.26 8.15 13.29
N MET A 847 -0.76 7.18 14.06
CA MET A 847 -0.16 5.97 13.51
C MET A 847 -0.84 4.75 14.11
N LEU A 848 -1.42 3.92 13.24
CA LEU A 848 -2.02 2.61 13.52
C LEU A 848 -3.08 2.56 14.63
N ILE A 849 -4.35 2.77 14.26
CA ILE A 849 -5.46 2.14 14.99
C ILE A 849 -5.32 0.63 14.79
N ARG A 850 -4.72 -0.09 15.75
CA ARG A 850 -4.69 -1.57 15.73
C ARG A 850 -5.99 -2.08 16.32
N ASN A 851 -7.06 -1.95 15.56
CA ASN A 851 -8.30 -2.64 15.82
C ASN A 851 -8.03 -4.16 15.92
N LEU A 852 -8.53 -4.80 16.98
CA LEU A 852 -8.49 -6.27 17.12
C LEU A 852 -9.23 -6.91 15.93
N HIS A 853 -8.53 -7.59 15.02
CA HIS A 853 -9.13 -8.22 13.85
C HIS A 853 -8.83 -9.71 13.85
N ASP A 854 -9.86 -10.55 13.95
CA ASP A 854 -9.70 -11.99 13.99
C ASP A 854 -9.53 -12.54 12.56
N ARG A 855 -8.53 -13.40 12.34
CA ARG A 855 -8.34 -14.13 11.09
C ARG A 855 -9.33 -15.28 11.01
N VAL A 856 -10.18 -15.24 9.99
CA VAL A 856 -11.07 -16.33 9.60
C VAL A 856 -10.54 -16.99 8.33
N SER A 857 -10.42 -18.32 8.34
CA SER A 857 -10.01 -19.13 7.18
C SER A 857 -10.67 -20.50 7.18
N LEU A 858 -10.72 -21.14 6.01
CA LEU A 858 -11.08 -22.55 5.85
C LEU A 858 -9.83 -23.39 5.55
N ASP A 859 -9.75 -24.56 6.16
CA ASP A 859 -8.72 -25.56 5.91
C ASP A 859 -9.37 -26.89 5.55
N PHE A 860 -8.89 -27.54 4.50
CA PHE A 860 -9.37 -28.86 4.10
C PHE A 860 -8.28 -29.63 3.38
N ARG A 861 -8.51 -30.93 3.20
CA ARG A 861 -7.56 -31.83 2.55
C ARG A 861 -8.19 -32.56 1.38
N VAL A 862 -7.40 -32.84 0.36
CA VAL A 862 -7.81 -33.62 -0.81
C VAL A 862 -6.82 -34.76 -1.02
N GLY A 863 -7.30 -35.99 -0.99
CA GLY A 863 -6.56 -37.18 -1.39
C GLY A 863 -6.83 -37.57 -2.85
N VAL A 864 -5.82 -38.08 -3.54
CA VAL A 864 -5.91 -38.53 -4.95
C VAL A 864 -5.90 -40.06 -5.00
N GLU A 865 -6.88 -40.68 -5.67
CA GLU A 865 -6.92 -42.15 -5.82
C GLU A 865 -5.63 -42.67 -6.48
N GLY A 866 -5.11 -43.80 -5.98
CA GLY A 866 -3.81 -44.36 -6.38
C GLY A 866 -2.61 -43.83 -5.59
N PHE A 867 -2.72 -42.62 -5.02
CA PHE A 867 -1.72 -42.08 -4.09
C PHE A 867 -2.22 -42.09 -2.64
N PHE A 868 -3.53 -42.00 -2.44
CA PHE A 868 -4.20 -41.92 -1.14
C PHE A 868 -5.00 -43.19 -0.83
N ASP A 869 -4.83 -43.74 0.38
CA ASP A 869 -5.59 -44.88 0.86
C ASP A 869 -6.82 -44.40 1.63
N HIS A 870 -7.99 -44.47 1.00
CA HIS A 870 -9.24 -44.01 1.59
C HIS A 870 -9.85 -44.97 2.63
N GLN A 871 -9.33 -46.21 2.74
CA GLN A 871 -9.77 -47.18 3.74
C GLN A 871 -8.95 -47.09 5.03
N TRP A 872 -7.81 -46.41 4.97
CA TRP A 872 -6.95 -46.22 6.13
C TRP A 872 -7.61 -45.31 7.17
N GLN A 873 -7.60 -45.78 8.42
CA GLN A 873 -8.05 -45.04 9.60
C GLN A 873 -6.93 -44.97 10.63
N MET A 874 -6.87 -43.86 11.34
CA MET A 874 -5.80 -43.63 12.30
C MET A 874 -6.09 -44.35 13.63
N ILE A 875 -5.15 -45.21 14.04
CA ILE A 875 -5.33 -45.99 15.27
C ILE A 875 -5.36 -45.07 16.49
N GLY A 876 -6.46 -45.07 17.24
CA GLY A 876 -6.62 -44.33 18.48
C GLY A 876 -7.27 -42.95 18.35
N THR A 877 -7.81 -42.60 17.17
CA THR A 877 -8.71 -41.45 17.02
C THR A 877 -10.13 -41.84 17.43
N THR A 878 -10.82 -40.92 18.11
CA THR A 878 -12.21 -41.13 18.56
C THR A 878 -13.24 -40.77 17.48
N ASP A 879 -12.79 -40.12 16.41
CA ASP A 879 -13.60 -39.58 15.32
C ASP A 879 -12.59 -39.16 14.21
N ASP A 880 -12.89 -39.39 12.93
CA ASP A 880 -12.06 -39.02 11.76
C ASP A 880 -12.94 -38.18 10.82
N HIS A 881 -12.36 -37.18 10.14
CA HIS A 881 -13.15 -36.37 9.20
C HIS A 881 -13.74 -37.26 8.09
N THR A 882 -15.05 -37.15 7.86
CA THR A 882 -15.69 -37.79 6.71
C THR A 882 -15.11 -37.25 5.40
N ARG A 883 -15.03 -38.12 4.38
CA ARG A 883 -14.55 -37.75 3.05
C ARG A 883 -15.64 -37.97 2.02
N LYS A 884 -15.76 -37.05 1.08
CA LYS A 884 -16.63 -37.19 -0.08
C LYS A 884 -15.79 -37.65 -1.29
N LYS A 885 -16.26 -38.70 -1.96
CA LYS A 885 -15.65 -39.26 -3.18
C LYS A 885 -16.24 -38.56 -4.40
N VAL A 886 -15.38 -38.05 -5.29
CA VAL A 886 -15.77 -37.46 -6.57
C VAL A 886 -14.86 -37.97 -7.68
N SER A 887 -15.41 -38.29 -8.84
CA SER A 887 -14.65 -38.65 -10.04
C SER A 887 -14.86 -37.60 -11.12
N LEU A 888 -13.76 -37.05 -11.63
CA LEU A 888 -13.71 -35.93 -12.59
C LEU A 888 -12.95 -36.28 -13.84
#